data_AF-A0A845D2V5-F1
#
_entry.id   AF-A0A845D2V5-F1
#
_cell.length_a   1.000
_cell.length_b   1.000
_cell.length_c   1.000
_cell.angle_alpha   90.00
_cell.angle_beta   90.00
_cell.angle_gamma   90.00
#
_symmetry.space_group_name_H-M   'P 1'
#
loop_
_entity.id
_entity.type
_entity.pdbx_description
1 polymer ?
#
loop_
_entity_poly.entity_id
_entity_poly.type
_entity_poly.pdbx_seq_one_letter_code
_entity_poly.pdbx_strand_id
1 'polypeptide(L)'
;MPARLSASPHYLFVSVLLFLLAAGWLAATSGDEAGSPAAATVVNRLDNGAVASMDSSVFAFEPGWHVTVEGADTTEPDEPWTQPSGRMAFEYSGRELALQLALGDYWGYIFVTVDGRPANRLPTLWGNSDSRGQPGGYLPLFAPEKETEAGPATEWVVVHRASNDGPHQVVVEVWRGWGQTVLRAVAVDAMPTVPRPQWPAILLGLIGVWLAVASAGPILERVVAARRLSGEGATDAALAPQGRRGRGMAQIWAHRFARLITSVPWKYAIGMAVAGVAMIGTGIVAQNWVLTDAGLVMLGVAGLRRPFLWTGALLFGLPFYLHPLPFLPGRALNLIELGVYGGLGLTVARLFILQGRQRTSGQQPTALDARHRIFFLLVSFALVATVAAEQEGVALREWRTLFLSAGLFALLLHKTLGREDDSGAARTFLAFCWLAGGAVVATAGLWQYVTEQNVIQAEGVNRIRAFYGSPNNLGLYLERTAAMGLAMGIFGTLKAGNKRNRVTLTRLERLSILGSWKSAPMPARCALLLTIPQLLALLLTFSKGAIFLGLPAMLLALAIGGRRLLAAPGLGLSSRWGWGLAAVAAAMVLGLIPFLGTERFRSLLDFRPEGTAGIRLSLWRSSVQMALDHLWLGVGPDNFLYSYRSGYILPAAWRDPSLNHPHNVVLDWWTRLGLPGLALAAAWLWLGLRSLWRAATSDAIAVGGLGVVAAALGHGLIDASYALPDLLIVWVFLLHLFSLPTASGTVAGPEEPQPASR
;
A
#
# COMPACT_ATOMS: atom_id res chain seq x y z
N MET A 1 -31.16 -11.84 20.64
CA MET A 1 -29.97 -12.53 21.19
C MET A 1 -28.77 -12.25 20.28
N PRO A 2 -27.72 -11.54 20.70
CA PRO A 2 -26.49 -11.55 19.94
C PRO A 2 -25.74 -12.84 20.26
N ALA A 3 -25.38 -13.61 19.22
CA ALA A 3 -24.54 -14.79 19.35
C ALA A 3 -23.20 -14.40 19.96
N ARG A 4 -23.06 -14.57 21.28
CA ARG A 4 -21.75 -14.59 21.94
C ARG A 4 -21.04 -15.81 21.39
N LEU A 5 -20.05 -15.60 20.52
CA LEU A 5 -19.04 -16.63 20.26
C LEU A 5 -18.44 -17.00 21.61
N SER A 6 -18.90 -18.11 22.20
CA SER A 6 -18.25 -18.70 23.35
C SER A 6 -16.84 -19.05 22.90
N ALA A 7 -15.81 -18.46 23.52
CA ALA A 7 -14.45 -18.94 23.36
C ALA A 7 -14.45 -20.43 23.73
N SER A 8 -14.40 -21.28 22.72
CA SER A 8 -14.35 -22.72 22.89
C SER A 8 -12.91 -23.11 23.20
N PRO A 9 -12.64 -23.91 24.25
CA PRO A 9 -11.30 -24.43 24.54
C PRO A 9 -10.64 -25.12 23.32
N HIS A 10 -11.43 -25.52 22.33
CA HIS A 10 -10.95 -26.04 21.05
C HIS A 10 -10.09 -25.06 20.24
N TYR A 11 -10.34 -23.75 20.26
CA TYR A 11 -9.54 -22.80 19.44
C TYR A 11 -8.13 -22.61 19.97
N LEU A 12 -7.94 -22.62 21.29
CA LEU A 12 -6.60 -22.55 21.90
C LEU A 12 -5.80 -23.81 21.61
N PHE A 13 -6.43 -24.98 21.70
CA PHE A 13 -5.82 -26.26 21.34
C PHE A 13 -5.40 -26.30 19.86
N VAL A 14 -6.30 -25.89 18.94
CA VAL A 14 -5.99 -25.81 17.51
C VAL A 14 -4.87 -24.80 17.23
N SER A 15 -4.85 -23.65 17.93
CA SER A 15 -3.78 -22.66 17.81
C SER A 15 -2.41 -23.26 18.17
N VAL A 16 -2.32 -23.99 19.29
CA VAL A 16 -1.08 -24.69 19.70
C VAL A 16 -0.67 -25.74 18.66
N LEU A 17 -1.62 -26.53 18.16
CA LEU A 17 -1.34 -27.52 17.11
C LEU A 17 -0.78 -26.87 15.84
N LEU A 18 -1.34 -25.74 15.40
CA LEU A 18 -0.83 -25.01 14.24
C LEU A 18 0.59 -24.48 14.44
N PHE A 19 0.93 -24.01 15.64
CA PHE A 19 2.32 -23.62 15.95
C PHE A 19 3.28 -24.81 15.91
N LEU A 20 2.86 -25.97 16.42
CA LEU A 20 3.66 -27.20 16.33
C LEU A 20 3.86 -27.66 14.88
N LEU A 21 2.82 -27.60 14.06
CA LEU A 21 2.91 -27.91 12.63
C LEU A 21 3.83 -26.92 11.89
N ALA A 22 3.73 -25.62 12.20
CA ALA A 22 4.62 -24.61 11.64
C ALA A 22 6.09 -24.86 12.02
N ALA A 23 6.36 -25.16 13.29
CA ALA A 23 7.70 -25.49 13.77
C ALA A 23 8.24 -26.78 13.13
N GLY A 24 7.40 -27.80 13.01
CA GLY A 24 7.74 -29.06 12.32
C GLY A 24 8.06 -28.85 10.84
N TRP A 25 7.32 -27.97 10.15
CA TRP A 25 7.60 -27.61 8.76
C TRP A 25 8.95 -26.90 8.63
N LEU A 26 9.23 -25.88 9.45
CA LEU A 26 10.52 -25.17 9.43
C LEU A 26 11.70 -26.09 9.73
N ALA A 27 11.55 -27.00 10.70
CA ALA A 27 12.58 -27.99 11.00
C ALA A 27 12.85 -28.90 9.78
N ALA A 28 11.79 -29.32 9.08
CA ALA A 28 11.91 -30.15 7.88
C ALA A 28 12.49 -29.42 6.66
N THR A 29 12.45 -28.08 6.61
CA THR A 29 13.01 -27.29 5.49
C THR A 29 14.44 -26.80 5.76
N SER A 30 14.90 -26.81 7.02
CA SER A 30 16.19 -26.24 7.42
C SER A 30 17.43 -27.06 7.02
N GLY A 31 17.25 -28.26 6.48
CA GLY A 31 18.33 -29.16 6.04
C GLY A 31 18.48 -29.32 4.53
N ASP A 32 17.63 -28.66 3.73
CA ASP A 32 17.71 -28.72 2.26
C ASP A 32 18.71 -27.65 1.76
N GLU A 33 19.99 -27.99 1.64
CA GLU A 33 20.92 -27.15 0.88
C GLU A 33 20.65 -27.33 -0.63
N ALA A 34 20.50 -26.22 -1.34
CA ALA A 34 20.42 -26.24 -2.80
C ALA A 34 21.78 -26.64 -3.36
N GLY A 35 21.91 -27.89 -3.80
CA GLY A 35 23.07 -28.33 -4.58
C GLY A 35 23.16 -27.56 -5.91
N SER A 36 24.28 -27.72 -6.62
CA SER A 36 24.36 -27.39 -8.05
C SER A 36 24.26 -28.70 -8.85
N PRO A 37 23.73 -28.68 -10.09
CA PRO A 37 23.83 -29.83 -10.97
C PRO A 37 25.28 -30.29 -11.15
N ALA A 38 25.46 -31.52 -11.61
CA ALA A 38 26.79 -31.99 -12.04
C ALA A 38 27.37 -31.08 -13.13
N ALA A 39 28.69 -31.04 -13.25
CA ALA A 39 29.34 -30.29 -14.32
C ALA A 39 28.89 -30.81 -15.69
N ALA A 40 28.64 -29.89 -16.63
CA ALA A 40 28.26 -30.25 -17.99
C ALA A 40 29.39 -31.00 -18.71
N THR A 41 29.04 -32.04 -19.46
CA THR A 41 29.98 -32.87 -20.22
C THR A 41 29.46 -33.15 -21.62
N VAL A 42 30.35 -33.54 -22.53
CA VAL A 42 29.98 -33.93 -23.89
C VAL A 42 29.21 -35.24 -23.86
N VAL A 43 28.00 -35.26 -24.42
CA VAL A 43 27.14 -36.44 -24.48
C VAL A 43 26.68 -36.77 -25.90
N ASN A 44 26.35 -38.03 -26.12
CA ASN A 44 25.79 -38.51 -27.40
C ASN A 44 24.27 -38.73 -27.35
N ARG A 45 23.67 -38.65 -26.15
CA ARG A 45 22.23 -38.75 -25.88
C ARG A 45 21.87 -37.93 -24.64
N LEU A 46 20.64 -37.41 -24.59
CA LEU A 46 20.07 -36.65 -23.47
C LEU A 46 19.07 -37.53 -22.71
N ASP A 47 19.58 -38.49 -21.96
CA ASP A 47 18.79 -39.40 -21.12
C ASP A 47 18.68 -38.87 -19.68
N ASN A 48 17.87 -39.53 -18.84
CA ASN A 48 17.69 -39.19 -17.43
C ASN A 48 19.03 -39.07 -16.68
N GLY A 49 19.23 -37.94 -16.00
CA GLY A 49 20.42 -37.61 -15.22
C GLY A 49 21.54 -36.94 -16.04
N ALA A 50 21.35 -36.70 -17.33
CA ALA A 50 22.36 -36.08 -18.18
C ALA A 50 22.50 -34.57 -17.91
N VAL A 51 23.75 -34.09 -17.93
CA VAL A 51 24.10 -32.66 -18.03
C VAL A 51 25.06 -32.49 -19.21
N ALA A 52 24.55 -31.89 -20.29
CA ALA A 52 25.21 -31.77 -21.57
C ALA A 52 25.83 -30.38 -21.78
N SER A 53 27.09 -30.35 -22.18
CA SER A 53 27.74 -29.13 -22.70
C SER A 53 27.31 -28.87 -24.15
N MET A 54 27.26 -27.60 -24.56
CA MET A 54 26.69 -27.21 -25.86
C MET A 54 27.45 -27.74 -27.09
N ASP A 55 28.69 -28.20 -26.93
CA ASP A 55 29.50 -28.87 -27.96
C ASP A 55 29.15 -30.36 -28.16
N SER A 56 28.10 -30.85 -27.50
CA SER A 56 27.57 -32.21 -27.68
C SER A 56 26.92 -32.42 -29.05
N SER A 57 27.10 -33.60 -29.65
CA SER A 57 26.56 -33.93 -30.98
C SER A 57 25.02 -34.09 -31.04
N VAL A 58 24.36 -34.04 -29.88
CA VAL A 58 22.89 -34.13 -29.75
C VAL A 58 22.16 -32.87 -30.21
N PHE A 59 22.87 -31.74 -30.29
CA PHE A 59 22.31 -30.45 -30.64
C PHE A 59 22.43 -30.18 -32.13
N ALA A 60 21.29 -29.97 -32.80
CA ALA A 60 21.25 -29.54 -34.18
C ALA A 60 21.10 -28.01 -34.25
N PHE A 61 22.20 -27.33 -34.59
CA PHE A 61 22.25 -25.87 -34.74
C PHE A 61 21.98 -25.48 -36.21
N GLU A 62 21.13 -24.48 -36.43
CA GLU A 62 21.03 -23.80 -37.74
C GLU A 62 22.31 -22.96 -38.00
N PRO A 63 22.54 -22.42 -39.22
CA PRO A 63 23.66 -21.50 -39.45
C PRO A 63 23.59 -20.25 -38.56
N GLY A 64 24.74 -19.73 -38.12
CA GLY A 64 24.83 -18.52 -37.28
C GLY A 64 25.22 -18.75 -35.82
N TRP A 65 25.57 -19.99 -35.45
CA TRP A 65 26.06 -20.32 -34.10
C TRP A 65 27.58 -20.44 -34.03
N HIS A 66 28.14 -19.96 -32.92
CA HIS A 66 29.50 -20.22 -32.48
C HIS A 66 29.45 -21.06 -31.20
N VAL A 67 29.85 -22.33 -31.31
CA VAL A 67 29.77 -23.31 -30.21
C VAL A 67 31.16 -23.60 -29.69
N THR A 68 31.32 -23.52 -28.37
CA THR A 68 32.55 -23.79 -27.64
C THR A 68 32.25 -24.63 -26.39
N VAL A 69 33.30 -25.06 -25.69
CA VAL A 69 33.18 -25.74 -24.38
C VAL A 69 32.54 -24.85 -23.31
N GLU A 70 32.58 -23.53 -23.47
CA GLU A 70 31.98 -22.58 -22.52
C GLU A 70 30.49 -22.32 -22.80
N GLY A 71 29.98 -22.77 -23.96
CA GLY A 71 28.60 -22.57 -24.37
C GLY A 71 28.45 -22.25 -25.85
N ALA A 72 27.21 -21.95 -26.24
CA ALA A 72 26.82 -21.59 -27.59
C ALA A 72 26.35 -20.13 -27.65
N ASP A 73 26.88 -19.40 -28.62
CA ASP A 73 26.54 -18.02 -28.91
C ASP A 73 26.02 -17.87 -30.34
N THR A 74 25.25 -16.82 -30.57
CA THR A 74 24.68 -16.49 -31.89
C THR A 74 25.34 -15.26 -32.48
N THR A 75 25.40 -15.18 -33.81
CA THR A 75 25.76 -13.94 -34.52
C THR A 75 24.56 -13.02 -34.70
N GLU A 76 24.81 -11.71 -34.86
CA GLU A 76 23.75 -10.76 -35.23
C GLU A 76 23.22 -11.08 -36.65
N PRO A 77 21.91 -11.31 -36.83
CA PRO A 77 21.31 -11.56 -38.15
C PRO A 77 21.09 -10.26 -38.93
N ASP A 78 20.81 -10.34 -40.23
CA ASP A 78 20.59 -9.15 -41.08
C ASP A 78 19.37 -8.31 -40.64
N GLU A 79 18.33 -8.96 -40.09
CA GLU A 79 17.14 -8.28 -39.57
C GLU A 79 16.83 -8.67 -38.10
N PRO A 80 17.53 -8.11 -37.10
CA PRO A 80 17.45 -8.54 -35.68
C PRO A 80 16.11 -8.29 -34.96
N TRP A 81 15.11 -7.73 -35.64
CA TRP A 81 13.78 -7.47 -35.08
C TRP A 81 12.70 -8.39 -35.67
N THR A 82 12.99 -9.03 -36.80
CA THR A 82 12.05 -9.90 -37.53
C THR A 82 12.58 -11.32 -37.68
N GLN A 83 13.88 -11.54 -37.43
CA GLN A 83 14.54 -12.83 -37.54
C GLN A 83 15.22 -13.21 -36.22
N PRO A 84 15.15 -14.50 -35.81
CA PRO A 84 15.90 -14.98 -34.66
C PRO A 84 17.41 -14.92 -34.94
N SER A 85 18.21 -14.74 -33.90
CA SER A 85 19.68 -14.76 -33.98
C SER A 85 20.21 -16.18 -34.16
N GLY A 86 19.47 -17.18 -33.69
CA GLY A 86 19.77 -18.58 -33.95
C GLY A 86 18.65 -19.51 -33.51
N ARG A 87 18.54 -20.67 -34.16
CA ARG A 87 17.67 -21.76 -33.73
C ARG A 87 18.47 -23.04 -33.52
N MET A 88 18.11 -23.77 -32.47
CA MET A 88 18.67 -25.08 -32.13
C MET A 88 17.52 -26.07 -31.88
N ALA A 89 17.69 -27.31 -32.31
CA ALA A 89 16.76 -28.41 -32.04
C ALA A 89 17.49 -29.62 -31.45
N PHE A 90 16.82 -30.36 -30.58
CA PHE A 90 17.33 -31.60 -30.00
C PHE A 90 16.20 -32.46 -29.44
N GLU A 91 16.52 -33.71 -29.10
CA GLU A 91 15.59 -34.65 -28.46
C GLU A 91 16.11 -35.00 -27.05
N TYR A 92 15.21 -35.15 -26.09
CA TYR A 92 15.57 -35.68 -24.76
C TYR A 92 14.60 -36.76 -24.29
N SER A 93 15.11 -37.66 -23.45
CA SER A 93 14.35 -38.70 -22.76
C SER A 93 14.46 -38.52 -21.25
N GLY A 94 13.40 -38.02 -20.63
CA GLY A 94 13.31 -37.72 -19.21
C GLY A 94 12.06 -36.92 -18.88
N ARG A 95 11.88 -36.56 -17.61
CA ARG A 95 10.68 -35.83 -17.14
C ARG A 95 10.89 -34.36 -16.92
N GLU A 96 12.12 -33.91 -16.78
CA GLU A 96 12.47 -32.52 -16.54
C GLU A 96 13.57 -32.08 -17.49
N LEU A 97 13.38 -30.92 -18.11
CA LEU A 97 14.37 -30.26 -18.96
C LEU A 97 14.69 -28.89 -18.38
N ALA A 98 15.98 -28.63 -18.17
CA ALA A 98 16.50 -27.34 -17.77
C ALA A 98 17.57 -26.84 -18.73
N LEU A 99 17.62 -25.52 -18.91
CA LEU A 99 18.64 -24.83 -19.69
C LEU A 99 19.49 -23.98 -18.75
N GLN A 100 20.80 -24.01 -18.91
CA GLN A 100 21.69 -23.06 -18.25
C GLN A 100 21.83 -21.84 -19.15
N LEU A 101 21.31 -20.71 -18.70
CA LEU A 101 21.20 -19.47 -19.45
C LEU A 101 22.11 -18.40 -18.86
N ALA A 102 22.67 -17.55 -19.70
CA ALA A 102 23.37 -16.34 -19.26
C ALA A 102 22.34 -15.21 -19.09
N LEU A 103 22.16 -14.66 -17.88
CA LEU A 103 21.27 -13.52 -17.65
C LEU A 103 22.09 -12.32 -17.16
N GLY A 104 21.81 -11.13 -17.71
CA GLY A 104 22.65 -9.97 -17.45
C GLY A 104 22.05 -8.65 -17.94
N ASP A 105 22.86 -7.60 -17.97
CA ASP A 105 22.47 -6.26 -18.41
C ASP A 105 22.49 -6.13 -19.94
N TYR A 106 21.72 -6.99 -20.62
CA TYR A 106 21.60 -6.99 -22.07
C TYR A 106 20.22 -7.42 -22.53
N TRP A 107 19.79 -6.93 -23.69
CA TRP A 107 18.49 -7.27 -24.26
C TRP A 107 18.58 -8.52 -25.13
N GLY A 108 18.00 -9.61 -24.64
CA GLY A 108 17.84 -10.88 -25.33
C GLY A 108 16.62 -11.63 -24.81
N TYR A 109 16.10 -12.56 -25.59
CA TYR A 109 15.02 -13.45 -25.16
C TYR A 109 15.03 -14.75 -25.94
N ILE A 110 14.43 -15.79 -25.36
CA ILE A 110 14.29 -17.09 -26.01
C ILE A 110 12.82 -17.50 -26.13
N PHE A 111 12.54 -18.32 -27.14
CA PHE A 111 11.34 -19.14 -27.21
C PHE A 111 11.72 -20.61 -27.15
N VAL A 112 11.02 -21.37 -26.31
CA VAL A 112 11.20 -22.81 -26.19
C VAL A 112 9.88 -23.51 -26.48
N THR A 113 9.92 -24.47 -27.39
CA THR A 113 8.81 -25.38 -27.66
C THR A 113 9.22 -26.82 -27.44
N VAL A 114 8.32 -27.61 -26.88
CA VAL A 114 8.48 -29.05 -26.67
C VAL A 114 7.28 -29.75 -27.29
N ASP A 115 7.52 -30.73 -28.15
CA ASP A 115 6.50 -31.47 -28.91
C ASP A 115 5.51 -30.57 -29.65
N GLY A 116 6.03 -29.47 -30.22
CA GLY A 116 5.23 -28.47 -30.94
C GLY A 116 4.32 -27.60 -30.06
N ARG A 117 4.51 -27.62 -28.73
CA ARG A 117 3.77 -26.81 -27.76
C ARG A 117 4.70 -25.89 -26.98
N PRO A 118 4.22 -24.75 -26.44
CA PRO A 118 5.00 -23.93 -25.53
C PRO A 118 5.56 -24.75 -24.37
N ALA A 119 6.84 -24.54 -24.03
CA ALA A 119 7.44 -25.21 -22.89
C ALA A 119 6.69 -24.83 -21.59
N ASN A 120 6.15 -25.83 -20.89
CA ASN A 120 5.12 -25.64 -19.86
C ASN A 120 5.61 -25.07 -18.51
N ARG A 121 6.89 -24.69 -18.43
CA ARG A 121 7.45 -23.97 -17.27
C ARG A 121 7.85 -22.53 -17.61
N LEU A 122 7.65 -22.09 -18.84
CA LEU A 122 7.88 -20.71 -19.26
C LEU A 122 6.54 -20.00 -19.49
N PRO A 123 6.46 -18.68 -19.21
CA PRO A 123 5.30 -17.88 -19.53
C PRO A 123 4.91 -17.98 -21.00
N THR A 124 3.61 -18.08 -21.28
CA THR A 124 3.08 -17.95 -22.65
C THR A 124 2.29 -16.65 -22.73
N LEU A 125 2.97 -15.57 -23.12
CA LEU A 125 2.34 -14.25 -23.21
C LEU A 125 1.39 -14.23 -24.42
N TRP A 126 0.12 -13.86 -24.19
CA TRP A 126 -0.84 -13.74 -25.28
C TRP A 126 -0.27 -12.83 -26.37
N GLY A 127 -0.41 -13.22 -27.64
CA GLY A 127 0.04 -12.46 -28.82
C GLY A 127 1.54 -12.22 -28.91
N ASN A 128 2.34 -12.93 -28.10
CA ASN A 128 3.77 -13.08 -28.30
C ASN A 128 4.00 -14.42 -28.98
N SER A 129 4.47 -14.39 -30.23
CA SER A 129 4.69 -15.57 -31.05
C SER A 129 6.16 -15.68 -31.43
N ASP A 130 6.59 -16.91 -31.69
CA ASP A 130 7.90 -17.21 -32.24
C ASP A 130 8.05 -16.74 -33.71
N SER A 131 9.21 -16.98 -34.32
CA SER A 131 9.48 -16.59 -35.71
C SER A 131 8.56 -17.27 -36.75
N ARG A 132 7.84 -18.33 -36.36
CA ARG A 132 6.87 -19.05 -37.20
C ARG A 132 5.43 -18.63 -36.94
N GLY A 133 5.22 -17.61 -36.09
CA GLY A 133 3.89 -17.15 -35.68
C GLY A 133 3.18 -18.08 -34.70
N GLN A 134 3.87 -19.09 -34.16
CA GLN A 134 3.33 -20.04 -33.20
C GLN A 134 3.56 -19.55 -31.75
N PRO A 135 2.71 -19.96 -30.79
CA PRO A 135 2.99 -19.69 -29.39
C PRO A 135 4.20 -20.52 -28.92
N GLY A 136 5.12 -19.89 -28.19
CA GLY A 136 6.26 -20.53 -27.56
C GLY A 136 6.39 -20.17 -26.09
N GLY A 137 7.05 -21.02 -25.31
CA GLY A 137 7.42 -20.70 -23.93
C GLY A 137 8.46 -19.58 -23.96
N TYR A 138 8.15 -18.43 -23.39
CA TYR A 138 8.91 -17.20 -23.56
C TYR A 138 9.75 -16.88 -22.32
N LEU A 139 10.99 -16.44 -22.52
CA LEU A 139 11.85 -15.99 -21.43
C LEU A 139 12.79 -14.84 -21.86
N PRO A 140 12.63 -13.63 -21.31
CA PRO A 140 13.63 -12.58 -21.37
C PRO A 140 14.94 -12.95 -20.67
N LEU A 141 16.06 -12.44 -21.16
CA LEU A 141 17.40 -12.63 -20.59
C LEU A 141 17.92 -11.37 -19.87
N PHE A 142 17.13 -10.30 -19.87
CA PHE A 142 17.48 -9.03 -19.25
C PHE A 142 17.30 -9.09 -17.72
N ALA A 143 18.42 -9.13 -17.00
CA ALA A 143 18.50 -9.11 -15.55
C ALA A 143 19.78 -8.37 -15.10
N PRO A 144 19.78 -7.02 -15.08
CA PRO A 144 20.95 -6.21 -14.71
C PRO A 144 21.54 -6.53 -13.32
N GLU A 145 20.72 -7.00 -12.39
CA GLU A 145 21.10 -7.48 -11.07
C GLU A 145 21.92 -8.76 -11.07
N LYS A 146 21.94 -9.48 -12.20
CA LYS A 146 22.73 -10.71 -12.43
C LYS A 146 23.98 -10.44 -13.28
N GLU A 147 24.28 -9.19 -13.61
CA GLU A 147 25.53 -8.81 -14.27
C GLU A 147 26.70 -8.84 -13.28
N THR A 148 27.84 -9.42 -13.67
CA THR A 148 29.06 -9.49 -12.86
C THR A 148 30.25 -8.89 -13.61
N GLU A 149 31.38 -8.68 -12.93
CA GLU A 149 32.62 -8.23 -13.60
C GLU A 149 33.12 -9.23 -14.67
N ALA A 150 32.74 -10.50 -14.56
CA ALA A 150 33.07 -11.55 -15.52
C ALA A 150 32.03 -11.67 -16.67
N GLY A 151 31.00 -10.80 -16.68
CA GLY A 151 29.88 -10.82 -17.60
C GLY A 151 28.58 -11.35 -16.96
N PRO A 152 27.59 -11.73 -17.79
CA PRO A 152 26.30 -12.22 -17.32
C PRO A 152 26.40 -13.48 -16.46
N ALA A 153 25.69 -13.54 -15.33
CA ALA A 153 25.67 -14.73 -14.50
C ALA A 153 24.90 -15.88 -15.16
N THR A 154 25.36 -17.11 -14.93
CA THR A 154 24.69 -18.30 -15.43
C THR A 154 23.65 -18.80 -14.44
N GLU A 155 22.44 -19.12 -14.91
CA GLU A 155 21.36 -19.65 -14.09
C GLU A 155 20.71 -20.84 -14.78
N TRP A 156 20.40 -21.87 -13.99
CA TRP A 156 19.62 -23.01 -14.47
C TRP A 156 18.13 -22.71 -14.39
N VAL A 157 17.47 -22.73 -15.55
CA VAL A 157 16.02 -22.52 -15.67
C VAL A 157 15.37 -23.80 -16.14
N VAL A 158 14.47 -24.36 -15.32
CA VAL A 158 13.64 -25.49 -15.73
C VAL A 158 12.60 -24.99 -16.73
N VAL A 159 12.68 -25.43 -17.98
CA VAL A 159 11.81 -24.97 -19.08
C VAL A 159 10.64 -25.91 -19.36
N HIS A 160 10.76 -27.19 -19.02
CA HIS A 160 9.70 -28.16 -19.26
C HIS A 160 9.66 -29.28 -18.22
N ARG A 161 8.44 -29.73 -17.87
CA ARG A 161 8.21 -31.00 -17.16
C ARG A 161 7.18 -31.87 -17.87
N ALA A 162 7.56 -33.09 -18.20
CA ALA A 162 6.74 -34.09 -18.87
C ALA A 162 6.08 -35.06 -17.88
N SER A 163 5.04 -35.76 -18.34
CA SER A 163 4.36 -36.83 -17.59
C SER A 163 4.91 -38.23 -17.88
N ASN A 164 5.67 -38.38 -18.97
CA ASN A 164 6.37 -39.59 -19.38
C ASN A 164 7.84 -39.25 -19.69
N ASP A 165 8.64 -40.27 -19.97
CA ASP A 165 10.10 -40.11 -20.14
C ASP A 165 10.49 -39.81 -21.60
N GLY A 166 9.54 -39.46 -22.47
CA GLY A 166 9.82 -39.13 -23.87
C GLY A 166 9.88 -40.34 -24.82
N PRO A 167 10.52 -40.18 -26.00
CA PRO A 167 11.32 -39.01 -26.39
C PRO A 167 10.49 -37.75 -26.63
N HIS A 168 11.08 -36.59 -26.35
CA HIS A 168 10.48 -35.27 -26.53
C HIS A 168 11.32 -34.41 -27.47
N GLN A 169 10.68 -33.78 -28.45
CA GLN A 169 11.33 -32.89 -29.42
C GLN A 169 11.36 -31.46 -28.91
N VAL A 170 12.54 -30.85 -28.86
CA VAL A 170 12.75 -29.49 -28.35
C VAL A 170 13.24 -28.59 -29.46
N VAL A 171 12.68 -27.38 -29.53
CA VAL A 171 13.20 -26.28 -30.35
C VAL A 171 13.40 -25.06 -29.47
N VAL A 172 14.61 -24.51 -29.53
CA VAL A 172 14.99 -23.26 -28.86
C VAL A 172 15.28 -22.22 -29.94
N GLU A 173 14.58 -21.10 -29.90
CA GLU A 173 14.88 -19.91 -30.70
C GLU A 173 15.49 -18.85 -29.80
N VAL A 174 16.67 -18.37 -30.16
CA VAL A 174 17.33 -17.24 -29.49
C VAL A 174 17.13 -16.00 -30.32
N TRP A 175 16.69 -14.93 -29.66
CA TRP A 175 16.52 -13.62 -30.23
C TRP A 175 17.40 -12.64 -29.48
N ARG A 176 18.32 -12.02 -30.22
CA ARG A 176 19.32 -11.10 -29.67
C ARG A 176 20.24 -11.79 -28.65
N GLY A 177 20.94 -11.01 -27.83
CA GLY A 177 21.91 -11.56 -26.88
C GLY A 177 23.19 -12.11 -27.51
N TRP A 178 23.46 -11.82 -28.79
CA TRP A 178 24.73 -12.15 -29.42
C TRP A 178 25.91 -11.55 -28.65
N GLY A 179 27.01 -12.29 -28.56
CA GLY A 179 28.20 -11.91 -27.81
C GLY A 179 28.11 -12.18 -26.31
N GLN A 180 27.02 -12.79 -25.82
CA GLN A 180 26.80 -13.09 -24.39
C GLN A 180 26.93 -14.59 -24.08
N THR A 181 27.07 -15.43 -25.11
CA THR A 181 27.04 -16.90 -24.98
C THR A 181 25.81 -17.35 -24.17
N VAL A 182 24.64 -17.11 -24.78
CA VAL A 182 23.32 -17.21 -24.15
C VAL A 182 23.05 -18.61 -23.55
N LEU A 183 23.43 -19.67 -24.25
CA LEU A 183 23.21 -21.06 -23.82
C LEU A 183 24.52 -21.67 -23.32
N ARG A 184 24.53 -22.20 -22.11
CA ARG A 184 25.74 -22.76 -21.48
C ARG A 184 25.71 -24.27 -21.37
N ALA A 185 24.54 -24.84 -21.07
CA ALA A 185 24.35 -26.28 -20.93
C ALA A 185 22.86 -26.65 -20.94
N VAL A 186 22.59 -27.95 -21.07
CA VAL A 186 21.25 -28.54 -20.95
C VAL A 186 21.28 -29.67 -19.92
N ALA A 187 20.27 -29.73 -19.05
CA ALA A 187 20.15 -30.78 -18.04
C ALA A 187 18.81 -31.50 -18.17
N VAL A 188 18.83 -32.83 -18.01
CA VAL A 188 17.65 -33.69 -18.06
C VAL A 188 17.57 -34.50 -16.78
N ASP A 189 16.50 -34.32 -16.00
CA ASP A 189 16.31 -34.97 -14.68
C ASP A 189 17.52 -34.87 -13.72
N ALA A 190 18.37 -33.85 -13.91
CA ALA A 190 19.63 -33.68 -13.20
C ALA A 190 19.63 -32.46 -12.25
N MET A 191 18.51 -31.74 -12.16
CA MET A 191 18.41 -30.61 -11.25
C MET A 191 18.30 -31.08 -9.80
N PRO A 192 18.99 -30.40 -8.86
CA PRO A 192 18.88 -30.67 -7.44
C PRO A 192 17.45 -30.43 -6.97
N THR A 193 17.05 -31.13 -5.91
CA THR A 193 15.76 -30.90 -5.27
C THR A 193 15.69 -29.48 -4.74
N VAL A 194 14.71 -28.71 -5.21
CA VAL A 194 14.46 -27.35 -4.72
C VAL A 194 14.08 -27.43 -3.23
N PRO A 195 14.70 -26.62 -2.35
CA PRO A 195 14.33 -26.55 -0.95
C PRO A 195 12.83 -26.31 -0.79
N ARG A 196 12.22 -26.99 0.19
CA ARG A 196 10.80 -26.79 0.45
C ARG A 196 10.52 -25.32 0.84
N PRO A 197 9.46 -24.70 0.31
CA PRO A 197 9.17 -23.30 0.60
C PRO A 197 8.79 -23.11 2.07
N GLN A 198 9.16 -21.97 2.65
CA GLN A 198 8.92 -21.67 4.08
C GLN A 198 7.54 -21.03 4.35
N TRP A 199 6.90 -20.44 3.33
CA TRP A 199 5.62 -19.74 3.48
C TRP A 199 4.49 -20.57 4.12
N PRO A 200 4.38 -21.92 3.95
CA PRO A 200 3.33 -22.69 4.62
C PRO A 200 3.46 -22.65 6.14
N ALA A 201 4.68 -22.67 6.68
CA ALA A 201 4.89 -22.53 8.11
C ALA A 201 4.43 -21.16 8.63
N ILE A 202 4.76 -20.09 7.89
CA ILE A 202 4.35 -18.73 8.24
C ILE A 202 2.82 -18.61 8.21
N LEU A 203 2.16 -19.17 7.18
CA LEU A 203 0.71 -19.20 7.10
C LEU A 203 0.08 -19.93 8.30
N LEU A 204 0.56 -21.13 8.62
CA LEU A 204 0.06 -21.90 9.77
C LEU A 204 0.27 -21.16 11.09
N GLY A 205 1.46 -20.57 11.29
CA GLY A 205 1.77 -19.76 12.46
C GLY A 205 0.84 -18.56 12.60
N LEU A 206 0.58 -17.83 11.50
CA LEU A 206 -0.33 -16.68 11.50
C LEU A 206 -1.79 -17.09 11.76
N ILE A 207 -2.26 -18.20 11.20
CA ILE A 207 -3.60 -18.74 11.54
C ILE A 207 -3.65 -19.08 13.03
N GLY A 208 -2.59 -19.68 13.58
CA GLY A 208 -2.43 -19.93 15.01
C GLY A 208 -2.55 -18.67 15.85
N VAL A 209 -1.86 -17.58 15.47
CA VAL A 209 -1.96 -16.26 16.13
C VAL A 209 -3.39 -15.73 16.09
N TRP A 210 -4.05 -15.77 14.94
CA TRP A 210 -5.42 -15.27 14.80
C TRP A 210 -6.44 -16.05 15.63
N LEU A 211 -6.29 -17.37 15.71
CA LEU A 211 -7.11 -18.22 16.59
C LEU A 211 -6.85 -17.92 18.07
N ALA A 212 -5.59 -17.70 18.47
CA ALA A 212 -5.25 -17.30 19.83
C ALA A 212 -5.88 -15.94 20.20
N VAL A 213 -5.79 -14.94 19.30
CA VAL A 213 -6.41 -13.62 19.48
C VAL A 213 -7.93 -13.73 19.60
N ALA A 214 -8.57 -14.53 18.75
CA ALA A 214 -10.02 -14.77 18.81
C ALA A 214 -10.45 -15.46 20.11
N SER A 215 -9.59 -16.33 20.66
CA SER A 215 -9.83 -17.06 21.92
C SER A 215 -9.60 -16.19 23.16
N ALA A 216 -8.61 -15.31 23.12
CA ALA A 216 -8.20 -14.49 24.26
C ALA A 216 -9.23 -13.40 24.62
N GLY A 217 -9.95 -12.86 23.63
CA GLY A 217 -10.94 -11.78 23.84
C GLY A 217 -12.01 -12.11 24.90
N PRO A 218 -12.79 -13.20 24.73
CA PRO A 218 -13.82 -13.57 25.70
C PRO A 218 -13.26 -14.01 27.07
N ILE A 219 -12.04 -14.57 27.10
CA ILE A 219 -11.35 -14.94 28.36
C ILE A 219 -10.98 -13.67 29.13
N LEU A 220 -10.39 -12.68 28.46
CA LEU A 220 -10.03 -11.40 29.06
C LEU A 220 -11.27 -10.65 29.55
N GLU A 221 -12.36 -10.66 28.78
CA GLU A 221 -13.65 -10.09 29.20
C GLU A 221 -14.21 -10.78 30.45
N ARG A 222 -14.15 -12.13 30.52
CA ARG A 222 -14.58 -12.89 31.71
C ARG A 222 -13.70 -12.61 32.92
N VAL A 223 -12.38 -12.53 32.76
CA VAL A 223 -11.44 -12.20 33.84
C VAL A 223 -11.68 -10.77 34.35
N VAL A 224 -11.90 -9.82 33.44
CA VAL A 224 -12.22 -8.43 33.81
C VAL A 224 -13.59 -8.33 34.48
N ALA A 225 -14.60 -9.05 33.99
CA ALA A 225 -15.93 -9.10 34.60
C ALA A 225 -15.90 -9.76 35.99
N ALA A 226 -15.18 -10.88 36.15
CA ALA A 226 -14.98 -11.54 37.43
C ALA A 226 -14.26 -10.63 38.44
N ARG A 227 -13.25 -9.87 38.00
CA ARG A 227 -12.57 -8.85 38.83
C ARG A 227 -13.45 -7.66 39.21
N ARG A 228 -14.45 -7.31 38.38
CA ARG A 228 -15.44 -6.26 38.69
C ARG A 228 -16.46 -6.76 39.71
N LEU A 229 -16.98 -7.97 39.52
CA LEU A 229 -17.93 -8.61 40.43
C LEU A 229 -17.32 -8.91 41.80
N SER A 230 -16.04 -9.32 41.84
CA SER A 230 -15.31 -9.49 43.11
C SER A 230 -14.98 -8.17 43.81
N GLY A 231 -15.14 -7.03 43.12
CA GLY A 231 -14.89 -5.69 43.66
C GLY A 231 -16.13 -4.98 44.20
N GLU A 232 -17.33 -5.49 43.94
CA GLU A 232 -18.61 -4.92 44.42
C GLU A 232 -19.19 -5.66 45.65
N GLY A 233 -18.50 -6.70 46.15
CA GLY A 233 -18.87 -7.44 47.36
C GLY A 233 -18.14 -7.04 48.65
N ALA A 234 -17.40 -5.93 48.65
CA ALA A 234 -16.78 -5.38 49.86
C ALA A 234 -17.55 -4.14 50.31
N THR A 235 -18.75 -4.36 50.83
CA THR A 235 -19.49 -3.37 51.63
C THR A 235 -18.67 -2.96 52.85
N ASP A 236 -18.34 -1.67 52.94
CA ASP A 236 -18.38 -0.78 54.12
C ASP A 236 -17.96 -1.25 55.53
N ALA A 237 -17.15 -2.30 55.69
CA ALA A 237 -16.69 -2.75 57.01
C ALA A 237 -15.16 -2.93 57.10
N ALA A 238 -14.38 -1.91 56.71
CA ALA A 238 -12.99 -1.69 57.19
C ALA A 238 -12.44 -0.34 56.71
N LEU A 239 -13.00 0.77 57.21
CA LEU A 239 -12.27 2.04 57.23
C LEU A 239 -11.17 1.97 58.30
N ALA A 240 -10.07 1.31 57.98
CA ALA A 240 -8.79 1.50 58.66
C ALA A 240 -7.86 2.30 57.74
N PRO A 241 -7.20 3.38 58.20
CA PRO A 241 -6.24 4.13 57.41
C PRO A 241 -4.91 3.38 57.37
N GLN A 242 -4.87 2.21 56.73
CA GLN A 242 -3.66 1.42 56.54
C GLN A 242 -3.47 1.09 55.06
N GLY A 243 -2.70 1.94 54.39
CA GLY A 243 -2.29 1.73 52.99
C GLY A 243 -1.37 2.80 52.42
N ARG A 244 -0.69 3.58 53.27
CA ARG A 244 0.43 4.47 52.89
C ARG A 244 1.77 3.72 52.81
N ARG A 245 1.78 2.39 52.76
CA ARG A 245 3.00 1.57 52.62
C ARG A 245 3.20 1.17 51.16
N GLY A 246 4.25 1.75 50.56
CA GLY A 246 4.95 1.18 49.41
C GLY A 246 4.49 1.60 48.01
N ARG A 247 4.22 2.90 47.75
CA ARG A 247 4.35 3.36 46.35
C ARG A 247 5.84 3.36 46.01
N GLY A 248 6.29 2.38 45.22
CA GLY A 248 7.66 2.35 44.73
C GLY A 248 8.03 3.68 44.07
N MET A 249 9.30 4.08 44.17
CA MET A 249 9.81 5.38 43.66
C MET A 249 9.32 5.71 42.24
N ALA A 250 9.24 4.71 41.35
CA ALA A 250 8.73 4.84 39.99
C ALA A 250 7.28 5.37 39.93
N GLN A 251 6.39 4.93 40.82
CA GLN A 251 4.99 5.40 40.86
C GLN A 251 4.88 6.83 41.37
N ILE A 252 5.76 7.23 42.29
CA ILE A 252 5.82 8.62 42.81
C ILE A 252 6.25 9.56 41.68
N TRP A 253 7.31 9.20 40.96
CA TRP A 253 7.79 9.95 39.80
C TRP A 253 6.75 10.01 38.68
N ALA A 254 6.13 8.88 38.32
CA ALA A 254 5.06 8.83 37.33
C ALA A 254 3.88 9.75 37.71
N HIS A 255 3.50 9.78 38.99
CA HIS A 255 2.41 10.63 39.47
C HIS A 255 2.75 12.13 39.45
N ARG A 256 3.99 12.50 39.82
CA ARG A 256 4.47 13.90 39.71
C ARG A 256 4.53 14.34 38.26
N PHE A 257 5.05 13.50 37.38
CA PHE A 257 5.14 13.75 35.95
C PHE A 257 3.75 13.86 35.30
N ALA A 258 2.82 12.97 35.67
CA ALA A 258 1.42 13.06 35.26
C ALA A 258 0.79 14.41 35.67
N ARG A 259 1.01 14.87 36.91
CA ARG A 259 0.53 16.18 37.36
C ARG A 259 1.08 17.30 36.50
N LEU A 260 2.39 17.31 36.28
CA LEU A 260 3.06 18.33 35.46
C LEU A 260 2.45 18.37 34.06
N ILE A 261 2.37 17.24 33.36
CA ILE A 261 1.78 17.16 32.02
C ILE A 261 0.33 17.62 32.01
N THR A 262 -0.49 17.14 32.97
CA THR A 262 -1.92 17.53 33.03
C THR A 262 -2.13 19.00 33.39
N SER A 263 -1.18 19.62 34.11
CA SER A 263 -1.25 21.02 34.48
C SER A 263 -0.95 21.97 33.31
N VAL A 264 -0.32 21.49 32.24
CA VAL A 264 -0.05 22.29 31.04
C VAL A 264 -1.38 22.66 30.36
N PRO A 265 -1.73 23.96 30.28
CA PRO A 265 -2.94 24.39 29.59
C PRO A 265 -2.88 24.08 28.10
N TRP A 266 -4.05 23.79 27.50
CA TRP A 266 -4.15 23.29 26.12
C TRP A 266 -3.47 24.19 25.09
N LYS A 267 -3.56 25.52 25.24
CA LYS A 267 -2.94 26.51 24.35
C LYS A 267 -1.41 26.36 24.28
N TYR A 268 -0.77 26.04 25.41
CA TYR A 268 0.68 25.80 25.46
C TYR A 268 1.04 24.44 24.87
N ALA A 269 0.19 23.43 25.01
CA ALA A 269 0.40 22.14 24.36
C ALA A 269 0.40 22.27 22.82
N ILE A 270 -0.50 23.09 22.26
CA ILE A 270 -0.48 23.40 20.83
C ILE A 270 0.76 24.21 20.46
N GLY A 271 1.11 25.24 21.24
CA GLY A 271 2.33 26.01 21.03
C GLY A 271 3.59 25.13 21.00
N MET A 272 3.69 24.17 21.92
CA MET A 272 4.78 23.18 21.95
C MET A 272 4.77 22.25 20.74
N ALA A 273 3.58 21.81 20.28
CA ALA A 273 3.49 20.98 19.09
C ALA A 273 3.94 21.74 17.82
N VAL A 274 3.50 23.00 17.67
CA VAL A 274 3.89 23.86 16.54
C VAL A 274 5.38 24.16 16.58
N ALA A 275 5.91 24.57 17.73
CA ALA A 275 7.34 24.82 17.91
C ALA A 275 8.17 23.55 17.68
N GLY A 276 7.69 22.39 18.16
CA GLY A 276 8.33 21.10 17.94
C GLY A 276 8.41 20.73 16.46
N VAL A 277 7.31 20.87 15.72
CA VAL A 277 7.28 20.64 14.26
C VAL A 277 8.21 21.62 13.52
N ALA A 278 8.22 22.89 13.91
CA ALA A 278 9.13 23.89 13.33
C ALA A 278 10.60 23.53 13.57
N MET A 279 10.96 23.14 14.80
CA MET A 279 12.31 22.70 15.16
C MET A 279 12.72 21.44 14.41
N ILE A 280 11.82 20.48 14.24
CA ILE A 280 12.06 19.29 13.41
C ILE A 280 12.33 19.70 11.96
N GLY A 281 11.51 20.58 11.39
CA GLY A 281 11.71 21.10 10.04
C GLY A 281 13.06 21.81 9.88
N THR A 282 13.42 22.69 10.82
CA THR A 282 14.74 23.34 10.85
C THR A 282 15.87 22.34 11.01
N GLY A 283 15.70 21.31 11.84
CA GLY A 283 16.66 20.23 12.02
C GLY A 283 16.90 19.43 10.73
N ILE A 284 15.86 19.14 9.96
CA ILE A 284 15.98 18.49 8.64
C ILE A 284 16.76 19.40 7.67
N VAL A 285 16.37 20.68 7.55
CA VAL A 285 17.03 21.62 6.63
C VAL A 285 18.49 21.84 6.99
N ALA A 286 18.79 21.96 8.29
CA ALA A 286 20.14 22.19 8.80
C ALA A 286 20.95 20.90 9.01
N GLN A 287 20.38 19.72 8.72
CA GLN A 287 20.98 18.41 9.04
C GLN A 287 21.45 18.29 10.50
N ASN A 288 20.67 18.86 11.43
CA ASN A 288 21.02 18.98 12.84
C ASN A 288 20.11 18.10 13.71
N TRP A 289 20.67 17.00 14.21
CA TRP A 289 19.97 16.03 15.05
C TRP A 289 19.53 16.62 16.41
N VAL A 290 20.26 17.59 16.98
CA VAL A 290 19.91 18.20 18.28
C VAL A 290 18.60 18.98 18.17
N LEU A 291 18.44 19.75 17.09
CA LEU A 291 17.20 20.48 16.83
C LEU A 291 16.04 19.53 16.57
N THR A 292 16.26 18.48 15.80
CA THR A 292 15.24 17.45 15.53
C THR A 292 14.81 16.76 16.82
N ASP A 293 15.74 16.28 17.63
CA ASP A 293 15.47 15.57 18.88
C ASP A 293 14.77 16.47 19.90
N ALA A 294 15.20 17.73 20.04
CA ALA A 294 14.52 18.71 20.89
C ALA A 294 13.07 18.96 20.42
N GLY A 295 12.86 19.07 19.10
CA GLY A 295 11.52 19.20 18.53
C GLY A 295 10.65 17.96 18.75
N LEU A 296 11.22 16.75 18.62
CA LEU A 296 10.55 15.48 18.91
C LEU A 296 10.16 15.35 20.38
N VAL A 297 11.02 15.79 21.30
CA VAL A 297 10.72 15.81 22.74
C VAL A 297 9.57 16.77 23.03
N MET A 298 9.59 17.99 22.49
CA MET A 298 8.49 18.95 22.66
C MET A 298 7.17 18.42 22.10
N LEU A 299 7.21 17.85 20.90
CA LEU A 299 6.04 17.21 20.28
C LEU A 299 5.56 15.99 21.09
N GLY A 300 6.49 15.21 21.66
CA GLY A 300 6.20 14.08 22.52
C GLY A 300 5.47 14.50 23.80
N VAL A 301 5.92 15.57 24.46
CA VAL A 301 5.26 16.15 25.64
C VAL A 301 3.85 16.63 25.29
N ALA A 302 3.69 17.31 24.14
CA ALA A 302 2.38 17.70 23.64
C ALA A 302 1.47 16.49 23.35
N GLY A 303 2.02 15.42 22.75
CA GLY A 303 1.35 14.15 22.47
C GLY A 303 0.89 13.41 23.72
N LEU A 304 1.72 13.39 24.79
CA LEU A 304 1.34 12.84 26.08
C LEU A 304 0.12 13.55 26.67
N ARG A 305 0.00 14.87 26.43
CA ARG A 305 -1.18 15.65 26.85
C ARG A 305 -2.40 15.36 25.96
N ARG A 306 -2.25 15.31 24.64
CA ARG A 306 -3.30 15.03 23.64
C ARG A 306 -2.73 14.18 22.49
N PRO A 307 -3.15 12.90 22.32
CA PRO A 307 -2.49 12.01 21.35
C PRO A 307 -2.70 12.43 19.89
N PHE A 308 -3.78 13.15 19.62
CA PHE A 308 -4.05 13.69 18.29
C PHE A 308 -3.05 14.77 17.86
N LEU A 309 -2.33 15.43 18.78
CA LEU A 309 -1.28 16.40 18.41
C LEU A 309 -0.11 15.70 17.74
N TRP A 310 0.32 14.56 18.29
CA TRP A 310 1.35 13.72 17.67
C TRP A 310 0.87 13.12 16.35
N THR A 311 -0.34 12.53 16.36
CA THR A 311 -0.91 11.92 15.15
C THR A 311 -1.13 12.96 14.05
N GLY A 312 -1.52 14.18 14.41
CA GLY A 312 -1.66 15.31 13.49
C GLY A 312 -0.32 15.77 12.93
N ALA A 313 0.73 15.85 13.75
CA ALA A 313 2.07 16.17 13.27
C ALA A 313 2.61 15.11 12.29
N LEU A 314 2.34 13.83 12.52
CA LEU A 314 2.63 12.76 11.55
C LEU A 314 1.87 13.00 10.24
N LEU A 315 0.56 13.26 10.29
CA LEU A 315 -0.25 13.54 9.09
C LEU A 315 0.21 14.80 8.33
N PHE A 316 0.66 15.83 9.06
CA PHE A 316 1.28 17.02 8.48
C PHE A 316 2.62 16.69 7.80
N GLY A 317 3.41 15.80 8.41
CA GLY A 317 4.73 15.37 7.94
C GLY A 317 4.71 14.39 6.77
N LEU A 318 3.57 13.77 6.45
CA LEU A 318 3.47 12.74 5.40
C LEU A 318 4.08 13.11 4.04
N PRO A 319 3.86 14.31 3.47
CA PRO A 319 4.39 14.61 2.14
C PRO A 319 5.91 14.86 2.14
N PHE A 320 6.55 14.80 3.31
CA PHE A 320 8.00 14.91 3.48
C PHE A 320 8.66 13.54 3.77
N TYR A 321 7.95 12.41 3.63
CA TYR A 321 8.44 11.08 4.02
C TYR A 321 9.72 10.63 3.31
N LEU A 322 10.03 11.20 2.13
CA LEU A 322 11.27 10.96 1.38
C LEU A 322 12.49 11.63 2.02
N HIS A 323 12.28 12.52 3.00
CA HIS A 323 13.34 13.18 3.75
C HIS A 323 13.48 12.53 5.13
N PRO A 324 14.53 11.72 5.36
CA PRO A 324 14.76 11.10 6.66
C PRO A 324 15.08 12.17 7.72
N LEU A 325 14.66 11.89 8.95
CA LEU A 325 14.86 12.76 10.11
C LEU A 325 16.24 12.51 10.71
N PRO A 326 17.13 13.52 10.79
CA PRO A 326 18.36 13.42 11.57
C PRO A 326 18.00 13.13 13.02
N PHE A 327 18.43 12.01 13.56
CA PHE A 327 18.01 11.52 14.87
C PHE A 327 19.20 10.89 15.56
N LEU A 328 19.63 11.40 16.72
CA LEU A 328 20.90 11.04 17.36
C LEU A 328 22.15 11.27 16.47
N PRO A 329 23.37 11.30 17.05
CA PRO A 329 24.59 11.48 16.29
C PRO A 329 24.78 10.42 15.19
N GLY A 330 24.93 10.86 13.93
CA GLY A 330 25.25 10.01 12.78
C GLY A 330 24.14 9.04 12.36
N ARG A 331 22.90 9.24 12.83
CA ARG A 331 21.77 8.35 12.57
C ARG A 331 20.63 9.17 11.94
N ALA A 332 19.86 8.53 11.07
CA ALA A 332 18.66 9.11 10.48
C ALA A 332 17.58 8.04 10.37
N LEU A 333 16.33 8.42 10.64
CA LEU A 333 15.19 7.50 10.62
C LEU A 333 14.10 8.00 9.66
N ASN A 334 13.36 7.07 9.08
CA ASN A 334 12.23 7.41 8.24
C ASN A 334 11.14 8.12 9.07
N LEU A 335 10.58 9.21 8.52
CA LEU A 335 9.57 10.03 9.19
C LEU A 335 8.33 9.23 9.60
N ILE A 336 7.84 8.35 8.74
CA ILE A 336 6.64 7.55 9.00
C ILE A 336 6.90 6.55 10.12
N GLU A 337 8.04 5.85 10.07
CA GLU A 337 8.42 4.89 11.12
C GLU A 337 8.55 5.57 12.48
N LEU A 338 9.28 6.69 12.55
CA LEU A 338 9.44 7.44 13.79
C LEU A 338 8.10 7.98 14.31
N GLY A 339 7.25 8.49 13.42
CA GLY A 339 5.92 8.98 13.78
C GLY A 339 4.99 7.87 14.26
N VAL A 340 5.00 6.69 13.63
CA VAL A 340 4.15 5.56 14.02
C VAL A 340 4.66 4.92 15.31
N TYR A 341 5.95 4.54 15.37
CA TYR A 341 6.54 3.92 16.56
C TYR A 341 6.54 4.86 17.75
N GLY A 342 6.91 6.13 17.54
CA GLY A 342 6.86 7.16 18.58
C GLY A 342 5.43 7.37 19.09
N GLY A 343 4.43 7.43 18.21
CA GLY A 343 3.03 7.60 18.61
C GLY A 343 2.49 6.42 19.43
N LEU A 344 2.83 5.20 19.04
CA LEU A 344 2.50 4.00 19.80
C LEU A 344 3.24 3.98 21.15
N GLY A 345 4.53 4.31 21.16
CA GLY A 345 5.34 4.45 22.37
C GLY A 345 4.75 5.46 23.34
N LEU A 346 4.30 6.62 22.86
CA LEU A 346 3.61 7.63 23.67
C LEU A 346 2.27 7.15 24.19
N THR A 347 1.53 6.37 23.40
CA THR A 347 0.27 5.76 23.83
C THR A 347 0.52 4.80 25.00
N VAL A 348 1.59 3.99 24.92
CA VAL A 348 2.02 3.08 25.99
C VAL A 348 2.52 3.87 27.21
N ALA A 349 3.39 4.85 27.04
CA ALA A 349 3.89 5.69 28.12
C ALA A 349 2.74 6.38 28.87
N ARG A 350 1.76 6.91 28.14
CA ARG A 350 0.57 7.54 28.71
C ARG A 350 -0.28 6.56 29.52
N LEU A 351 -0.41 5.30 29.08
CA LEU A 351 -1.08 4.26 29.86
C LEU A 351 -0.41 4.11 31.24
N PHE A 352 0.91 3.93 31.27
CA PHE A 352 1.65 3.77 32.53
C PHE A 352 1.63 5.03 33.41
N ILE A 353 1.76 6.22 32.82
CA ILE A 353 1.83 7.49 33.55
C ILE A 353 0.45 7.91 34.10
N LEU A 354 -0.63 7.75 33.34
CA LEU A 354 -1.96 8.27 33.69
C LEU A 354 -2.89 7.23 34.34
N GLN A 355 -2.75 5.92 34.07
CA GLN A 355 -3.61 4.91 34.72
C GLN A 355 -3.30 4.69 36.21
N GLY A 356 -2.21 5.24 36.73
CA GLY A 356 -1.97 5.35 38.19
C GLY A 356 -2.94 6.31 38.91
N ARG A 357 -3.82 7.02 38.19
CA ARG A 357 -4.75 8.02 38.76
C ARG A 357 -6.24 7.66 38.70
N GLN A 358 -6.68 6.75 37.85
CA GLN A 358 -8.10 6.54 37.62
C GLN A 358 -8.42 5.07 37.33
N ARG A 359 -8.60 4.29 38.41
CA ARG A 359 -9.44 3.10 38.41
C ARG A 359 -10.92 3.49 38.57
N THR A 360 -11.31 4.63 38.01
CA THR A 360 -12.69 5.13 38.04
C THR A 360 -13.43 4.55 36.84
N SER A 361 -14.28 3.57 37.14
CA SER A 361 -15.59 3.26 36.54
C SER A 361 -15.80 3.57 35.04
N GLY A 362 -16.09 2.52 34.26
CA GLY A 362 -16.96 2.64 33.08
C GLY A 362 -16.33 2.54 31.68
N GLN A 363 -15.10 3.03 31.45
CA GLN A 363 -14.53 3.00 30.08
C GLN A 363 -14.17 1.56 29.66
N GLN A 364 -15.01 0.96 28.81
CA GLN A 364 -14.70 -0.32 28.19
C GLN A 364 -13.60 -0.16 27.13
N PRO A 365 -12.68 -1.13 27.00
CA PRO A 365 -11.73 -1.15 25.89
C PRO A 365 -12.50 -1.11 24.57
N THR A 366 -12.19 -0.14 23.70
CA THR A 366 -12.75 -0.13 22.34
C THR A 366 -12.12 -1.26 21.54
N ALA A 367 -12.89 -2.32 21.30
CA ALA A 367 -12.47 -3.45 20.49
C ALA A 367 -12.15 -3.01 19.05
N LEU A 368 -11.20 -3.72 18.42
CA LEU A 368 -10.94 -3.58 16.99
C LEU A 368 -12.15 -4.09 16.21
N ASP A 369 -12.65 -3.28 15.28
CA ASP A 369 -13.81 -3.63 14.47
C ASP A 369 -13.44 -4.56 13.29
N ALA A 370 -14.42 -4.90 12.45
CA ALA A 370 -14.20 -5.78 11.31
C ALA A 370 -13.18 -5.22 10.29
N ARG A 371 -13.07 -3.89 10.13
CA ARG A 371 -12.10 -3.29 9.19
C ARG A 371 -10.68 -3.50 9.64
N HIS A 372 -10.43 -3.25 10.93
CA HIS A 372 -9.11 -3.48 11.51
C HIS A 372 -8.72 -4.95 11.36
N ARG A 373 -9.64 -5.88 11.66
CA ARG A 373 -9.38 -7.33 11.51
C ARG A 373 -9.04 -7.70 10.07
N ILE A 374 -9.84 -7.27 9.08
CA ILE A 374 -9.57 -7.53 7.67
C ILE A 374 -8.24 -6.90 7.23
N PHE A 375 -7.95 -5.68 7.69
CA PHE A 375 -6.69 -5.02 7.35
C PHE A 375 -5.47 -5.72 7.96
N PHE A 376 -5.53 -6.17 9.21
CA PHE A 376 -4.44 -6.96 9.79
C PHE A 376 -4.32 -8.35 9.16
N LEU A 377 -5.41 -8.96 8.69
CA LEU A 377 -5.36 -10.17 7.88
C LEU A 377 -4.63 -9.90 6.55
N LEU A 378 -4.89 -8.76 5.91
CA LEU A 378 -4.15 -8.32 4.72
C LEU A 378 -2.66 -8.13 5.01
N VAL A 379 -2.30 -7.43 6.11
CA VAL A 379 -0.90 -7.26 6.54
C VAL A 379 -0.23 -8.61 6.85
N SER A 380 -0.96 -9.54 7.46
CA SER A 380 -0.48 -10.90 7.75
C SER A 380 -0.27 -11.70 6.46
N PHE A 381 -1.21 -11.63 5.53
CA PHE A 381 -1.11 -12.32 4.25
C PHE A 381 0.01 -11.76 3.37
N ALA A 382 0.25 -10.43 3.44
CA ALA A 382 1.40 -9.82 2.80
C ALA A 382 2.73 -10.39 3.31
N LEU A 383 2.84 -10.78 4.60
CA LEU A 383 4.02 -11.47 5.13
C LEU A 383 4.18 -12.88 4.55
N VAL A 384 3.07 -13.60 4.32
CA VAL A 384 3.10 -14.92 3.66
C VAL A 384 3.63 -14.78 2.24
N ALA A 385 3.12 -13.79 1.49
CA ALA A 385 3.59 -13.49 0.14
C ALA A 385 5.06 -13.03 0.12
N THR A 386 5.52 -12.27 1.14
CA THR A 386 6.92 -11.89 1.29
C THR A 386 7.86 -13.09 1.39
N VAL A 387 7.53 -14.08 2.23
CA VAL A 387 8.37 -15.28 2.42
C VAL A 387 8.27 -16.25 1.23
N ALA A 388 7.27 -16.06 0.36
CA ALA A 388 7.15 -16.80 -0.90
C ALA A 388 7.80 -16.09 -2.10
N ALA A 389 8.24 -14.83 -1.93
CA ALA A 389 8.78 -14.02 -3.01
C ALA A 389 10.19 -14.47 -3.40
N GLU A 390 10.54 -14.33 -4.69
CA GLU A 390 11.87 -14.66 -5.20
C GLU A 390 12.94 -13.74 -4.58
N GLN A 391 12.65 -12.44 -4.52
CA GLN A 391 13.48 -11.42 -3.87
C GLN A 391 12.98 -11.14 -2.46
N GLU A 392 13.14 -12.12 -1.54
CA GLU A 392 12.62 -12.05 -0.17
C GLU A 392 13.10 -10.81 0.59
N GLY A 393 14.39 -10.44 0.50
CA GLY A 393 14.95 -9.30 1.24
C GLY A 393 14.29 -7.96 0.87
N VAL A 394 14.01 -7.78 -0.42
CA VAL A 394 13.32 -6.60 -0.94
C VAL A 394 11.83 -6.63 -0.55
N ALA A 395 11.21 -7.81 -0.61
CA ALA A 395 9.82 -8.00 -0.17
C ALA A 395 9.63 -7.72 1.33
N LEU A 396 10.58 -8.13 2.17
CA LEU A 396 10.53 -7.90 3.62
C LEU A 396 10.68 -6.41 3.94
N ARG A 397 11.53 -5.70 3.19
CA ARG A 397 11.65 -4.25 3.29
C ARG A 397 10.31 -3.58 3.00
N GLU A 398 9.65 -3.90 1.89
CA GLU A 398 8.36 -3.28 1.56
C GLU A 398 7.26 -3.70 2.54
N TRP A 399 7.19 -4.98 2.94
CA TRP A 399 6.26 -5.41 3.98
C TRP A 399 6.39 -4.58 5.26
N ARG A 400 7.63 -4.36 5.72
CA ARG A 400 7.92 -3.58 6.92
C ARG A 400 7.55 -2.10 6.75
N THR A 401 7.99 -1.46 5.66
CA THR A 401 7.85 -0.01 5.47
C THR A 401 6.44 0.40 5.03
N LEU A 402 5.75 -0.44 4.27
CA LEU A 402 4.43 -0.18 3.72
C LEU A 402 3.34 -0.81 4.59
N PHE A 403 3.26 -2.14 4.63
CA PHE A 403 2.14 -2.87 5.25
C PHE A 403 2.15 -2.79 6.78
N LEU A 404 3.28 -3.09 7.41
CA LEU A 404 3.41 -3.09 8.87
C LEU A 404 3.27 -1.67 9.43
N SER A 405 3.95 -0.68 8.83
CA SER A 405 3.81 0.74 9.22
C SER A 405 2.36 1.20 9.13
N ALA A 406 1.63 0.86 8.06
CA ALA A 406 0.22 1.20 7.91
C ALA A 406 -0.67 0.46 8.93
N GLY A 407 -0.39 -0.81 9.22
CA GLY A 407 -1.03 -1.59 10.29
C GLY A 407 -0.88 -0.94 11.65
N LEU A 408 0.34 -0.56 12.01
CA LEU A 408 0.65 0.10 13.27
C LEU A 408 0.06 1.52 13.34
N PHE A 409 0.00 2.24 12.22
CA PHE A 409 -0.72 3.50 12.12
C PHE A 409 -2.23 3.31 12.33
N ALA A 410 -2.84 2.24 11.83
CA ALA A 410 -4.25 1.94 12.10
C ALA A 410 -4.52 1.78 13.61
N LEU A 411 -3.61 1.12 14.35
CA LEU A 411 -3.71 1.02 15.81
C LEU A 411 -3.55 2.40 16.48
N LEU A 412 -2.56 3.18 16.05
CA LEU A 412 -2.33 4.53 16.57
C LEU A 412 -3.59 5.39 16.39
N LEU A 413 -4.16 5.40 15.19
CA LEU A 413 -5.36 6.16 14.85
C LEU A 413 -6.56 5.70 15.69
N HIS A 414 -6.78 4.39 15.83
CA HIS A 414 -7.86 3.83 16.67
C HIS A 414 -7.73 4.28 18.13
N LYS A 415 -6.50 4.27 18.68
CA LYS A 415 -6.26 4.73 20.06
C LYS A 415 -6.39 6.24 20.22
N THR A 416 -6.02 7.01 19.20
CA THR A 416 -6.18 8.47 19.18
C THR A 416 -7.66 8.86 19.14
N LEU A 417 -8.46 8.24 18.27
CA LEU A 417 -9.88 8.57 18.12
C LEU A 417 -10.77 7.99 19.23
N GLY A 418 -10.46 6.78 19.73
CA GLY A 418 -11.27 6.10 20.75
C GLY A 418 -11.14 6.65 22.17
N ARG A 419 -10.26 7.64 22.40
CA ARG A 419 -9.99 8.22 23.72
C ARG A 419 -10.44 9.65 23.90
N GLU A 420 -10.85 10.32 22.84
CA GLU A 420 -11.26 11.72 22.90
C GLU A 420 -12.77 11.80 23.13
N ASP A 421 -13.18 12.56 24.16
CA ASP A 421 -14.58 12.83 24.49
C ASP A 421 -15.33 13.51 23.32
N ASP A 422 -14.59 14.24 22.46
CA ASP A 422 -15.05 14.82 21.20
C ASP A 422 -14.25 14.27 20.01
N SER A 423 -14.59 13.05 19.59
CA SER A 423 -14.02 12.42 18.39
C SER A 423 -14.24 13.23 17.11
N GLY A 424 -15.23 14.15 17.08
CA GLY A 424 -15.47 15.05 15.95
C GLY A 424 -14.37 16.10 15.81
N ALA A 425 -14.05 16.80 16.90
CA ALA A 425 -12.98 17.80 16.92
C ALA A 425 -11.61 17.17 16.57
N ALA A 426 -11.32 15.98 17.07
CA ALA A 426 -10.10 15.24 16.72
C ALA A 426 -10.02 14.95 15.22
N ARG A 427 -11.10 14.43 14.60
CA ARG A 427 -11.15 14.18 13.15
C ARG A 427 -10.91 15.45 12.33
N THR A 428 -11.56 16.55 12.70
CA THR A 428 -11.38 17.85 12.05
C THR A 428 -9.94 18.34 12.17
N PHE A 429 -9.33 18.24 13.36
CA PHE A 429 -7.94 18.62 13.58
C PHE A 429 -6.98 17.81 12.70
N LEU A 430 -7.13 16.47 12.69
CA LEU A 430 -6.29 15.58 11.90
C LEU A 430 -6.41 15.88 10.39
N ALA A 431 -7.62 16.13 9.90
CA ALA A 431 -7.85 16.54 8.51
C ALA A 431 -7.15 17.87 8.20
N PHE A 432 -7.22 18.88 9.09
CA PHE A 432 -6.51 20.15 8.89
C PHE A 432 -4.99 20.00 8.90
N CYS A 433 -4.43 19.15 9.77
CA CYS A 433 -2.98 18.89 9.77
C CYS A 433 -2.53 18.26 8.44
N TRP A 434 -3.28 17.28 7.94
CA TRP A 434 -3.02 16.65 6.65
C TRP A 434 -3.13 17.66 5.48
N LEU A 435 -4.18 18.49 5.49
CA LEU A 435 -4.37 19.57 4.51
C LEU A 435 -3.24 20.61 4.57
N ALA A 436 -2.78 20.97 5.77
CA ALA A 436 -1.69 21.92 5.94
C ALA A 436 -0.37 21.38 5.38
N GLY A 437 -0.08 20.09 5.57
CA GLY A 437 1.08 19.44 4.96
C GLY A 437 1.02 19.51 3.42
N GLY A 438 -0.13 19.16 2.84
CA GLY A 438 -0.36 19.29 1.39
C GLY A 438 -0.21 20.72 0.88
N ALA A 439 -0.71 21.70 1.63
CA ALA A 439 -0.58 23.12 1.27
C ALA A 439 0.87 23.58 1.27
N VAL A 440 1.68 23.20 2.27
CA VAL A 440 3.10 23.56 2.34
C VAL A 440 3.86 22.99 1.14
N VAL A 441 3.65 21.71 0.81
CA VAL A 441 4.33 21.08 -0.33
C VAL A 441 3.85 21.66 -1.67
N ALA A 442 2.57 21.98 -1.79
CA ALA A 442 2.04 22.68 -2.96
C ALA A 442 2.68 24.07 -3.12
N THR A 443 2.74 24.88 -2.06
CA THR A 443 3.37 26.19 -2.09
C THR A 443 4.87 26.09 -2.41
N ALA A 444 5.58 25.10 -1.87
CA ALA A 444 6.97 24.83 -2.24
C ALA A 444 7.12 24.50 -3.73
N GLY A 445 6.23 23.68 -4.29
CA GLY A 445 6.20 23.36 -5.72
C GLY A 445 5.89 24.58 -6.61
N LEU A 446 4.97 25.44 -6.19
CA LEU A 446 4.65 26.70 -6.89
C LEU A 446 5.81 27.69 -6.85
N TRP A 447 6.47 27.81 -5.69
CA TRP A 447 7.69 28.60 -5.56
C TRP A 447 8.78 28.10 -6.53
N GLN A 448 9.04 26.79 -6.49
CA GLN A 448 9.97 26.11 -7.40
C GLN A 448 9.66 26.40 -8.88
N TYR A 449 8.39 26.33 -9.27
CA TYR A 449 7.95 26.67 -10.62
C TYR A 449 8.28 28.11 -11.03
N VAL A 450 7.94 29.09 -10.17
CA VAL A 450 8.17 30.51 -10.44
C VAL A 450 9.66 30.84 -10.49
N THR A 451 10.47 30.15 -9.69
CA THR A 451 11.94 30.32 -9.69
C THR A 451 12.67 29.44 -10.71
N GLU A 452 11.93 28.66 -11.50
CA GLU A 452 12.48 27.67 -12.46
C GLU A 452 13.45 26.65 -11.81
N GLN A 453 13.28 26.38 -10.51
CA GLN A 453 14.09 25.44 -9.76
C GLN A 453 13.37 24.10 -9.66
N ASN A 454 14.11 23.00 -9.83
CA ASN A 454 13.61 21.65 -9.54
C ASN A 454 12.34 21.26 -10.35
N VAL A 455 12.18 21.86 -11.53
CA VAL A 455 11.10 21.58 -12.49
C VAL A 455 11.56 20.51 -13.48
N ILE A 456 10.65 19.63 -13.89
CA ILE A 456 10.90 18.64 -14.96
C ILE A 456 10.23 19.14 -16.24
N GLN A 457 11.02 19.32 -17.30
CA GLN A 457 10.50 19.59 -18.64
C GLN A 457 10.20 18.26 -19.34
N ALA A 458 8.97 18.06 -19.80
CA ALA A 458 8.58 16.85 -20.53
C ALA A 458 7.44 17.16 -21.51
N GLU A 459 7.52 16.63 -22.73
CA GLU A 459 6.44 16.72 -23.75
C GLU A 459 5.95 18.17 -23.95
N GLY A 460 6.88 19.13 -23.94
CA GLY A 460 6.63 20.56 -24.19
C GLY A 460 6.11 21.37 -23.00
N VAL A 461 6.07 20.83 -21.77
CA VAL A 461 5.59 21.54 -20.58
C VAL A 461 6.54 21.44 -19.39
N ASN A 462 6.54 22.50 -18.57
CA ASN A 462 7.23 22.56 -17.28
C ASN A 462 6.34 21.98 -16.18
N ARG A 463 6.87 20.99 -15.45
CA ARG A 463 6.11 20.20 -14.47
C ARG A 463 6.71 20.30 -13.08
N ILE A 464 5.87 20.57 -12.09
CA ILE A 464 6.32 20.65 -10.69
C ILE A 464 6.34 19.28 -10.03
N ARG A 465 7.36 19.03 -9.19
CA ARG A 465 7.45 17.81 -8.37
C ARG A 465 7.64 18.06 -6.88
N ALA A 466 7.92 19.31 -6.47
CA ALA A 466 8.21 19.67 -5.09
C ALA A 466 9.29 18.75 -4.49
N PHE A 467 8.95 17.98 -3.46
CA PHE A 467 9.85 17.05 -2.77
C PHE A 467 9.81 15.61 -3.34
N TYR A 468 9.01 15.36 -4.37
CA TYR A 468 8.81 14.03 -4.94
C TYR A 468 9.77 13.73 -6.11
N GLY A 469 10.01 12.43 -6.32
CA GLY A 469 10.80 11.94 -7.46
C GLY A 469 10.18 12.26 -8.82
N SER A 470 8.84 12.34 -8.91
CA SER A 470 8.12 12.64 -10.16
C SER A 470 6.95 13.60 -9.93
N PRO A 471 6.52 14.37 -10.95
CA PRO A 471 5.32 15.20 -10.85
C PRO A 471 4.04 14.37 -10.65
N ASN A 472 4.02 13.12 -11.14
CA ASN A 472 2.89 12.22 -10.94
C ASN A 472 2.72 11.86 -9.46
N ASN A 473 3.81 11.57 -8.74
CA ASN A 473 3.76 11.26 -7.31
C ASN A 473 3.24 12.45 -6.49
N LEU A 474 3.64 13.67 -6.84
CA LEU A 474 3.07 14.87 -6.24
C LEU A 474 1.57 14.99 -6.54
N GLY A 475 1.16 14.75 -7.80
CA GLY A 475 -0.24 14.80 -8.21
C GLY A 475 -1.10 13.78 -7.47
N LEU A 476 -0.59 12.56 -7.28
CA LEU A 476 -1.19 11.52 -6.43
C LEU A 476 -1.46 12.06 -5.02
N TYR A 477 -0.48 12.68 -4.38
CA TYR A 477 -0.71 13.19 -3.03
C TYR A 477 -1.69 14.37 -2.99
N LEU A 478 -1.50 15.37 -3.85
CA LEU A 478 -2.27 16.63 -3.84
C LEU A 478 -3.73 16.46 -4.20
N GLU A 479 -4.10 15.57 -5.12
CA GLU A 479 -5.51 15.35 -5.46
C GLU A 479 -6.30 14.84 -4.25
N ARG A 480 -5.67 14.01 -3.40
CA ARG A 480 -6.29 13.42 -2.21
C ARG A 480 -6.50 14.50 -1.14
N THR A 481 -5.50 15.31 -0.85
CA THR A 481 -5.68 16.43 0.09
C THR A 481 -6.65 17.47 -0.45
N ALA A 482 -6.60 17.79 -1.75
CA ALA A 482 -7.52 18.74 -2.37
C ALA A 482 -8.99 18.28 -2.32
N ALA A 483 -9.27 17.00 -2.52
CA ALA A 483 -10.63 16.44 -2.38
C ALA A 483 -11.22 16.67 -0.99
N MET A 484 -10.43 16.42 0.05
CA MET A 484 -10.82 16.65 1.44
C MET A 484 -11.06 18.14 1.70
N GLY A 485 -10.15 18.98 1.25
CA GLY A 485 -10.20 20.43 1.46
C GLY A 485 -11.37 21.09 0.73
N LEU A 486 -11.68 20.67 -0.50
CA LEU A 486 -12.88 21.08 -1.23
C LEU A 486 -14.15 20.69 -0.47
N ALA A 487 -14.26 19.44 -0.01
CA ALA A 487 -15.44 19.02 0.75
C ALA A 487 -15.64 19.81 2.04
N MET A 488 -14.58 20.03 2.80
CA MET A 488 -14.63 20.83 4.03
C MET A 488 -14.92 22.31 3.74
N GLY A 489 -14.42 22.84 2.63
CA GLY A 489 -14.69 24.20 2.17
C GLY A 489 -16.14 24.40 1.74
N ILE A 490 -16.69 23.48 0.94
CA ILE A 490 -18.04 23.52 0.37
C ILE A 490 -19.10 23.17 1.41
N PHE A 491 -18.87 22.12 2.21
CA PHE A 491 -19.88 21.51 3.07
C PHE A 491 -19.58 21.62 4.58
N GLY A 492 -18.42 22.12 5.01
CA GLY A 492 -17.98 22.08 6.41
C GLY A 492 -18.85 22.85 7.41
N THR A 493 -19.80 23.64 6.92
CA THR A 493 -20.79 24.37 7.74
C THR A 493 -21.99 23.51 8.11
N LEU A 494 -22.17 22.36 7.46
CA LEU A 494 -23.35 21.51 7.53
C LEU A 494 -23.10 20.34 8.49
N LYS A 495 -23.27 20.58 9.80
CA LYS A 495 -23.50 19.47 10.75
C LYS A 495 -24.99 19.20 10.83
N ALA A 496 -25.44 18.09 10.27
CA ALA A 496 -26.83 17.65 10.41
C ALA A 496 -27.04 17.09 11.83
N GLY A 497 -27.36 17.97 12.78
CA GLY A 497 -27.78 17.57 14.12
C GLY A 497 -27.30 18.49 15.24
N ASN A 498 -28.04 19.57 15.49
CA ASN A 498 -28.25 19.99 16.88
C ASN A 498 -29.72 20.36 17.07
N LYS A 499 -30.47 19.47 17.72
CA LYS A 499 -31.91 19.61 18.03
C LYS A 499 -32.23 20.79 18.98
N ARG A 500 -31.24 21.60 19.38
CA ARG A 500 -31.37 22.51 20.53
C ARG A 500 -31.45 24.00 20.20
N ASN A 501 -31.25 24.43 18.96
CA ASN A 501 -31.60 25.79 18.57
C ASN A 501 -32.16 25.80 17.15
N ARG A 502 -33.45 26.07 17.08
CA ARG A 502 -34.26 26.22 15.87
C ARG A 502 -33.94 27.58 15.23
N VAL A 503 -32.68 27.83 14.90
CA VAL A 503 -32.31 28.94 14.02
C VAL A 503 -32.36 28.38 12.60
N THR A 504 -33.44 28.71 11.90
CA THR A 504 -33.64 28.41 10.50
C THR A 504 -32.57 29.17 9.69
N LEU A 505 -31.37 28.59 9.51
CA LEU A 505 -30.35 29.17 8.64
C LEU A 505 -30.96 29.44 7.26
N THR A 506 -30.83 30.66 6.75
CA THR A 506 -31.43 31.06 5.48
C THR A 506 -30.79 30.30 4.32
N ARG A 507 -31.53 30.15 3.21
CA ARG A 507 -31.15 29.33 2.04
C ARG A 507 -29.78 29.69 1.43
N LEU A 508 -29.34 30.94 1.61
CA LEU A 508 -28.06 31.47 1.11
C LEU A 508 -26.87 31.24 2.06
N GLU A 509 -27.12 31.06 3.37
CA GLU A 509 -26.08 30.74 4.37
C GLU A 509 -25.67 29.25 4.34
N ARG A 510 -26.44 28.42 3.63
CA ARG A 510 -26.25 26.96 3.56
C ARG A 510 -25.24 26.49 2.51
N LEU A 511 -24.81 27.36 1.60
CA LEU A 511 -23.81 27.07 0.57
C LEU A 511 -22.68 28.09 0.69
N SER A 512 -21.58 27.71 1.35
CA SER A 512 -20.45 28.59 1.71
C SER A 512 -19.77 29.28 0.51
N ILE A 513 -19.96 28.76 -0.70
CA ILE A 513 -19.36 29.30 -1.94
C ILE A 513 -20.29 30.29 -2.67
N LEU A 514 -21.62 30.19 -2.48
CA LEU A 514 -22.58 31.08 -3.15
C LEU A 514 -22.98 32.30 -2.30
N GLY A 515 -22.60 32.32 -1.01
CA GLY A 515 -22.64 33.52 -0.16
C GLY A 515 -21.34 34.33 -0.26
N SER A 516 -21.34 35.57 0.26
CA SER A 516 -20.11 36.37 0.38
C SER A 516 -19.06 35.60 1.20
N TRP A 517 -17.81 35.51 0.73
CA TRP A 517 -16.67 34.90 1.45
C TRP A 517 -16.55 35.35 2.93
N LYS A 518 -17.08 36.53 3.27
CA LYS A 518 -17.13 37.06 4.64
C LYS A 518 -18.08 36.31 5.57
N SER A 519 -19.13 35.65 5.07
CA SER A 519 -20.11 34.92 5.89
C SER A 519 -19.79 33.43 6.08
N ALA A 520 -18.78 32.89 5.39
CA ALA A 520 -18.36 31.51 5.56
C ALA A 520 -17.71 31.28 6.96
N PRO A 521 -18.04 30.20 7.68
CA PRO A 521 -17.39 29.84 8.93
C PRO A 521 -15.88 29.72 8.79
N MET A 522 -15.15 30.09 9.86
CA MET A 522 -13.68 30.06 9.89
C MET A 522 -13.08 28.73 9.39
N PRO A 523 -13.55 27.54 9.82
CA PRO A 523 -12.98 26.28 9.34
C PRO A 523 -13.12 26.08 7.83
N ALA A 524 -14.27 26.44 7.24
CA ALA A 524 -14.48 26.33 5.80
C ALA A 524 -13.54 27.27 5.02
N ARG A 525 -13.36 28.51 5.50
CA ARG A 525 -12.39 29.46 4.92
C ARG A 525 -10.96 28.95 5.01
N CYS A 526 -10.56 28.43 6.16
CA CYS A 526 -9.23 27.81 6.33
C CYS A 526 -9.03 26.63 5.38
N ALA A 527 -10.03 25.75 5.23
CA ALA A 527 -9.94 24.62 4.31
C ALA A 527 -9.74 25.09 2.86
N LEU A 528 -10.52 26.08 2.41
CA LEU A 528 -10.38 26.65 1.07
C LEU A 528 -9.00 27.30 0.87
N LEU A 529 -8.53 28.12 1.82
CA LEU A 529 -7.21 28.76 1.75
C LEU A 529 -6.07 27.75 1.64
N LEU A 530 -6.15 26.64 2.38
CA LEU A 530 -5.17 25.56 2.27
C LEU A 530 -5.27 24.80 0.95
N THR A 531 -6.45 24.73 0.35
CA THR A 531 -6.73 23.93 -0.87
C THR A 531 -6.34 24.64 -2.16
N ILE A 532 -6.48 25.97 -2.22
CA ILE A 532 -6.16 26.77 -3.41
C ILE A 532 -4.74 26.49 -3.97
N PRO A 533 -3.65 26.60 -3.18
CA PRO A 533 -2.31 26.31 -3.70
C PRO A 533 -2.19 24.87 -4.18
N GLN A 534 -2.88 23.92 -3.54
CA GLN A 534 -2.86 22.51 -3.92
C GLN A 534 -3.51 22.27 -5.28
N LEU A 535 -4.64 22.91 -5.57
CA LEU A 535 -5.30 22.80 -6.89
C LEU A 535 -4.44 23.40 -8.00
N LEU A 536 -3.81 24.55 -7.75
CA LEU A 536 -2.91 25.16 -8.72
C LEU A 536 -1.67 24.29 -8.97
N ALA A 537 -1.06 23.80 -7.90
CA ALA A 537 0.05 22.88 -7.96
C ALA A 537 -0.32 21.58 -8.70
N LEU A 538 -1.50 21.00 -8.40
CA LEU A 538 -2.02 19.81 -9.06
C LEU A 538 -2.11 19.99 -10.58
N LEU A 539 -2.62 21.12 -11.05
CA LEU A 539 -2.68 21.43 -12.50
C LEU A 539 -1.27 21.50 -13.10
N LEU A 540 -0.33 22.15 -12.43
CA LEU A 540 1.07 22.27 -12.87
C LEU A 540 1.89 20.97 -12.76
N THR A 541 1.34 19.90 -12.17
CA THR A 541 1.99 18.57 -12.26
C THR A 541 1.89 17.97 -13.67
N PHE A 542 0.88 18.40 -14.45
CA PHE A 542 0.50 17.76 -15.71
C PHE A 542 0.39 16.22 -15.59
N SER A 543 -0.09 15.74 -14.43
CA SER A 543 -0.39 14.33 -14.24
C SER A 543 -1.66 13.97 -15.01
N LYS A 544 -1.50 13.13 -16.03
CA LYS A 544 -2.59 12.65 -16.89
C LYS A 544 -3.65 11.93 -16.05
N GLY A 545 -3.23 11.08 -15.12
CA GLY A 545 -4.13 10.32 -14.26
C GLY A 545 -4.92 11.19 -13.28
N ALA A 546 -4.27 12.18 -12.66
CA ALA A 546 -4.96 13.10 -11.77
C ALA A 546 -5.98 13.95 -12.51
N ILE A 547 -5.61 14.51 -13.66
CA ILE A 547 -6.46 15.46 -14.40
C ILE A 547 -7.65 14.76 -15.08
N PHE A 548 -7.42 13.62 -15.75
CA PHE A 548 -8.48 12.98 -16.55
C PHE A 548 -9.31 11.93 -15.84
N LEU A 549 -8.77 11.31 -14.78
CA LEU A 549 -9.47 10.23 -14.07
C LEU A 549 -9.74 10.61 -12.62
N GLY A 550 -8.71 11.01 -11.88
CA GLY A 550 -8.81 11.32 -10.45
C GLY A 550 -9.77 12.46 -10.16
N LEU A 551 -9.57 13.60 -10.81
CA LEU A 551 -10.35 14.81 -10.60
C LEU A 551 -11.83 14.67 -11.02
N PRO A 552 -12.19 14.13 -12.20
CA PRO A 552 -13.59 13.85 -12.52
C PRO A 552 -14.26 12.89 -11.55
N ALA A 553 -13.57 11.80 -11.16
CA ALA A 553 -14.08 10.84 -10.18
C ALA A 553 -14.32 11.49 -8.81
N MET A 554 -13.37 12.33 -8.37
CA MET A 554 -13.48 13.13 -7.15
C MET A 554 -14.72 14.04 -7.17
N LEU A 555 -14.88 14.86 -8.23
CA LEU A 555 -16.00 15.79 -8.34
C LEU A 555 -17.34 15.06 -8.37
N LEU A 556 -17.42 13.92 -9.06
CA LEU A 556 -18.61 13.08 -9.06
C LEU A 556 -18.92 12.52 -7.67
N ALA A 557 -17.92 12.05 -6.93
CA ALA A 557 -18.12 11.54 -5.57
C ALA A 557 -18.49 12.65 -4.57
N LEU A 558 -17.88 13.84 -4.68
CA LEU A 558 -18.27 15.03 -3.91
C LEU A 558 -19.70 15.45 -4.23
N ALA A 559 -20.12 15.33 -5.49
CA ALA A 559 -21.50 15.49 -5.86
C ALA A 559 -22.37 14.50 -5.10
N ILE A 560 -22.21 13.20 -5.36
CA ILE A 560 -23.08 12.16 -4.80
C ILE A 560 -23.12 12.22 -3.26
N GLY A 561 -21.97 12.35 -2.61
CA GLY A 561 -21.84 12.48 -1.16
C GLY A 561 -22.44 13.78 -0.62
N GLY A 562 -22.22 14.91 -1.29
CA GLY A 562 -22.81 16.20 -0.95
C GLY A 562 -24.33 16.19 -1.04
N ARG A 563 -24.90 15.58 -2.09
CA ARG A 563 -26.36 15.37 -2.20
C ARG A 563 -26.92 14.63 -1.01
N ARG A 564 -26.21 13.59 -0.56
CA ARG A 564 -26.62 12.74 0.56
C ARG A 564 -26.58 13.49 1.88
N LEU A 565 -25.54 14.29 2.12
CA LEU A 565 -25.45 15.18 3.27
C LEU A 565 -26.60 16.20 3.29
N LEU A 566 -26.91 16.74 2.11
CA LEU A 566 -27.94 17.76 1.92
C LEU A 566 -29.37 17.22 1.91
N ALA A 567 -29.58 15.94 1.59
CA ALA A 567 -30.90 15.29 1.57
C ALA A 567 -31.32 14.69 2.93
N ALA A 568 -30.47 14.80 3.96
CA ALA A 568 -30.81 14.35 5.31
C ALA A 568 -32.03 15.12 5.88
N PRO A 569 -32.88 14.49 6.72
CA PRO A 569 -34.15 15.07 7.17
C PRO A 569 -33.97 16.48 7.78
N GLY A 570 -34.65 17.48 7.21
CA GLY A 570 -34.58 18.89 7.65
C GLY A 570 -33.85 19.84 6.69
N LEU A 571 -33.22 19.33 5.63
CA LEU A 571 -32.58 20.12 4.58
C LEU A 571 -33.26 19.83 3.24
N GLY A 572 -34.21 20.68 2.82
CA GLY A 572 -34.76 20.62 1.46
C GLY A 572 -33.81 21.31 0.48
N LEU A 573 -33.41 20.65 -0.61
CA LEU A 573 -32.64 21.28 -1.68
C LEU A 573 -33.30 21.12 -3.05
N SER A 574 -33.16 22.17 -3.88
CA SER A 574 -33.61 22.17 -5.27
C SER A 574 -32.57 21.54 -6.20
N SER A 575 -33.02 21.09 -7.37
CA SER A 575 -32.26 20.47 -8.46
C SER A 575 -31.02 21.27 -8.98
N ARG A 576 -30.78 22.50 -8.46
CA ARG A 576 -29.77 23.44 -8.96
C ARG A 576 -28.33 23.19 -8.50
N TRP A 577 -28.11 22.41 -7.44
CA TRP A 577 -26.74 22.15 -6.94
C TRP A 577 -25.93 21.23 -7.87
N GLY A 578 -26.59 20.31 -8.59
CA GLY A 578 -25.97 19.49 -9.63
C GLY A 578 -25.36 20.33 -10.76
N TRP A 579 -26.00 21.48 -11.07
CA TRP A 579 -25.46 22.45 -12.03
C TRP A 579 -24.22 23.19 -11.52
N GLY A 580 -24.09 23.39 -10.21
CA GLY A 580 -22.88 23.99 -9.62
C GLY A 580 -21.66 23.08 -9.73
N LEU A 581 -21.84 21.78 -9.48
CA LEU A 581 -20.78 20.79 -9.69
C LEU A 581 -20.48 20.57 -11.17
N ALA A 582 -21.51 20.56 -12.02
CA ALA A 582 -21.32 20.55 -13.47
C ALA A 582 -20.57 21.80 -13.96
N ALA A 583 -20.83 22.97 -13.38
CA ALA A 583 -20.13 24.22 -13.72
C ALA A 583 -18.67 24.19 -13.25
N VAL A 584 -18.35 23.64 -12.07
CA VAL A 584 -16.97 23.45 -11.62
C VAL A 584 -16.25 22.45 -12.52
N ALA A 585 -16.86 21.31 -12.82
CA ALA A 585 -16.30 20.35 -13.76
C ALA A 585 -16.06 20.97 -15.14
N ALA A 586 -17.03 21.74 -15.65
CA ALA A 586 -16.90 22.48 -16.91
C ALA A 586 -15.77 23.52 -16.85
N ALA A 587 -15.67 24.32 -15.79
CA ALA A 587 -14.59 25.29 -15.62
C ALA A 587 -13.20 24.63 -15.58
N MET A 588 -13.09 23.45 -14.96
CA MET A 588 -11.85 22.69 -14.96
C MET A 588 -11.51 22.15 -16.35
N VAL A 589 -12.50 21.63 -17.09
CA VAL A 589 -12.31 21.21 -18.49
C VAL A 589 -11.92 22.39 -19.38
N LEU A 590 -12.58 23.54 -19.22
CA LEU A 590 -12.26 24.77 -19.94
C LEU A 590 -10.84 25.26 -19.62
N GLY A 591 -10.40 25.14 -18.36
CA GLY A 591 -9.03 25.46 -17.93
C GLY A 591 -7.94 24.57 -18.54
N LEU A 592 -8.31 23.40 -19.07
CA LEU A 592 -7.38 22.51 -19.79
C LEU A 592 -7.29 22.84 -21.29
N ILE A 593 -8.21 23.63 -21.85
CA ILE A 593 -8.25 23.98 -23.28
C ILE A 593 -6.91 24.54 -23.80
N PRO A 594 -6.23 25.48 -23.10
CA PRO A 594 -4.94 25.99 -23.56
C PRO A 594 -3.85 24.92 -23.71
N PHE A 595 -4.01 23.78 -23.03
CA PHE A 595 -3.01 22.71 -22.97
C PHE A 595 -3.32 21.52 -23.88
N LEU A 596 -4.54 21.42 -24.42
CA LEU A 596 -4.95 20.33 -25.33
C LEU A 596 -4.08 20.23 -26.59
N GLY A 597 -3.41 21.31 -26.98
CA GLY A 597 -2.50 21.35 -28.12
C GLY A 597 -1.09 20.79 -27.87
N THR A 598 -0.72 20.50 -26.61
CA THR A 598 0.64 20.03 -26.28
C THR A 598 0.82 18.54 -26.61
N GLU A 599 2.07 18.14 -26.89
CA GLU A 599 2.45 16.75 -27.18
C GLU A 599 2.00 15.80 -26.05
N ARG A 600 2.02 16.29 -24.80
CA ARG A 600 1.58 15.59 -23.60
C ARG A 600 0.16 15.04 -23.69
N PHE A 601 -0.77 15.82 -24.24
CA PHE A 601 -2.17 15.40 -24.36
C PHE A 601 -2.45 14.65 -25.65
N ARG A 602 -1.69 14.91 -26.72
CA ARG A 602 -1.80 14.14 -27.98
C ARG A 602 -1.36 12.68 -27.80
N SER A 603 -0.29 12.45 -27.02
CA SER A 603 0.24 11.10 -26.75
C SER A 603 -0.71 10.20 -25.95
N LEU A 604 -1.78 10.75 -25.34
CA LEU A 604 -2.84 9.95 -24.69
C LEU A 604 -3.63 9.09 -25.68
N LEU A 605 -3.73 9.53 -26.93
CA LEU A 605 -4.48 8.85 -27.98
C LEU A 605 -3.56 8.05 -28.91
N ASP A 606 -2.27 7.94 -28.59
CA ASP A 606 -1.31 7.18 -29.37
C ASP A 606 -1.25 5.72 -28.89
N PHE A 607 -2.15 4.91 -29.45
CA PHE A 607 -2.27 3.48 -29.19
C PHE A 607 -1.35 2.62 -30.07
N ARG A 608 -0.44 3.23 -30.84
CA ARG A 608 0.59 2.46 -31.56
C ARG A 608 1.45 1.69 -30.55
N PRO A 609 2.04 0.53 -30.91
CA PRO A 609 2.86 -0.27 -29.98
C PRO A 609 3.99 0.55 -29.33
N GLU A 610 4.50 1.54 -30.05
CA GLU A 610 5.56 2.45 -29.61
C GLU A 610 5.07 3.65 -28.79
N GLY A 611 3.76 3.93 -28.82
CA GLY A 611 3.14 5.03 -28.11
C GLY A 611 2.95 4.73 -26.62
N THR A 612 2.85 5.78 -25.80
CA THR A 612 2.70 5.65 -24.34
C THR A 612 1.50 4.79 -23.94
N ALA A 613 0.37 4.88 -24.66
CA ALA A 613 -0.80 4.06 -24.38
C ALA A 613 -0.60 2.59 -24.81
N GLY A 614 0.10 2.34 -25.92
CA GLY A 614 0.44 0.99 -26.38
C GLY A 614 1.38 0.25 -25.42
N ILE A 615 2.40 0.94 -24.88
CA ILE A 615 3.29 0.39 -23.84
C ILE A 615 2.49 0.01 -22.60
N ARG A 616 1.53 0.86 -22.18
CA ARG A 616 0.67 0.58 -21.01
C ARG A 616 -0.25 -0.63 -21.22
N LEU A 617 -0.82 -0.80 -22.41
CA LEU A 617 -1.61 -1.99 -22.74
C LEU A 617 -0.73 -3.26 -22.71
N SER A 618 0.50 -3.16 -23.22
CA SER A 618 1.48 -4.25 -23.17
C SER A 618 1.85 -4.62 -21.73
N LEU A 619 2.08 -3.62 -20.87
CA LEU A 619 2.30 -3.80 -19.44
C LEU A 619 1.12 -4.50 -18.78
N TRP A 620 -0.13 -4.08 -19.05
CA TRP A 620 -1.31 -4.72 -18.46
C TRP A 620 -1.49 -6.15 -18.93
N ARG A 621 -1.23 -6.45 -20.21
CA ARG A 621 -1.25 -7.81 -20.74
C ARG A 621 -0.24 -8.70 -20.01
N SER A 622 0.97 -8.21 -19.84
CA SER A 622 2.06 -8.86 -19.11
C SER A 622 1.67 -9.09 -17.64
N SER A 623 1.06 -8.09 -17.01
CA SER A 623 0.61 -8.14 -15.62
C SER A 623 -0.54 -9.13 -15.38
N VAL A 624 -1.47 -9.24 -16.33
CA VAL A 624 -2.54 -10.25 -16.27
C VAL A 624 -1.95 -11.64 -16.37
N GLN A 625 -1.02 -11.89 -17.30
CA GLN A 625 -0.38 -13.20 -17.41
C GLN A 625 0.41 -13.54 -16.13
N MET A 626 1.18 -12.59 -15.60
CA MET A 626 1.87 -12.72 -14.31
C MET A 626 0.90 -13.06 -13.17
N ALA A 627 -0.26 -12.40 -13.12
CA ALA A 627 -1.26 -12.65 -12.09
C ALA A 627 -1.93 -14.04 -12.22
N LEU A 628 -2.06 -14.55 -13.44
CA LEU A 628 -2.59 -15.90 -13.71
C LEU A 628 -1.58 -16.98 -13.32
N ASP A 629 -0.29 -16.77 -13.62
CA ASP A 629 0.78 -17.70 -13.28
C ASP A 629 1.03 -17.73 -11.75
N HIS A 630 0.82 -16.61 -11.07
CA HIS A 630 1.01 -16.45 -9.62
C HIS A 630 -0.32 -16.23 -8.87
N LEU A 631 -1.33 -17.04 -9.18
CA LEU A 631 -2.73 -16.83 -8.76
C LEU A 631 -2.95 -16.60 -7.26
N TRP A 632 -2.24 -17.34 -6.40
CA TRP A 632 -2.55 -17.41 -4.97
C TRP A 632 -1.76 -16.45 -4.10
N LEU A 633 -0.48 -16.26 -4.39
CA LEU A 633 0.42 -15.45 -3.55
C LEU A 633 0.89 -14.18 -4.27
N GLY A 634 0.69 -14.08 -5.59
CA GLY A 634 1.38 -13.09 -6.40
C GLY A 634 2.87 -13.38 -6.48
N VAL A 635 3.62 -12.44 -7.06
CA VAL A 635 5.09 -12.45 -7.07
C VAL A 635 5.68 -11.92 -5.76
N GLY A 636 4.84 -11.40 -4.86
CA GLY A 636 5.23 -10.85 -3.57
C GLY A 636 5.45 -9.33 -3.58
N PRO A 637 5.50 -8.70 -2.38
CA PRO A 637 5.86 -7.29 -2.22
C PRO A 637 7.18 -6.92 -2.94
N ASP A 638 7.20 -5.79 -3.65
CA ASP A 638 8.34 -5.17 -4.35
C ASP A 638 9.05 -6.08 -5.36
N ASN A 639 8.40 -7.17 -5.79
CA ASN A 639 8.97 -8.15 -6.72
C ASN A 639 8.52 -7.96 -8.18
N PHE A 640 7.50 -7.13 -8.43
CA PHE A 640 6.97 -6.90 -9.78
C PHE A 640 8.03 -6.48 -10.79
N LEU A 641 8.97 -5.60 -10.42
CA LEU A 641 10.07 -5.16 -11.28
C LEU A 641 10.85 -6.34 -11.84
N TYR A 642 11.29 -7.23 -10.95
CA TYR A 642 12.14 -8.36 -11.25
C TYR A 642 11.40 -9.33 -12.16
N SER A 643 10.21 -9.78 -11.75
CA SER A 643 9.40 -10.69 -12.56
C SER A 643 9.00 -10.08 -13.90
N TYR A 644 8.65 -8.79 -13.95
CA TYR A 644 8.27 -8.12 -15.20
C TYR A 644 9.41 -8.19 -16.21
N ARG A 645 10.61 -7.76 -15.84
CA ARG A 645 11.73 -7.68 -16.78
C ARG A 645 12.35 -9.03 -17.13
N SER A 646 12.33 -10.01 -16.22
CA SER A 646 12.96 -11.33 -16.42
C SER A 646 12.02 -12.41 -16.93
N GLY A 647 10.70 -12.16 -16.96
CA GLY A 647 9.72 -13.19 -17.35
C GLY A 647 8.56 -12.69 -18.21
N TYR A 648 8.14 -11.44 -18.05
CA TYR A 648 6.84 -10.98 -18.59
C TYR A 648 6.93 -9.81 -19.57
N ILE A 649 8.08 -9.17 -19.75
CA ILE A 649 8.23 -8.04 -20.65
C ILE A 649 8.08 -8.48 -22.10
N LEU A 650 7.11 -7.91 -22.82
CA LEU A 650 6.92 -8.20 -24.24
C LEU A 650 8.07 -7.60 -25.07
N PRO A 651 8.45 -8.23 -26.19
CA PRO A 651 9.49 -7.69 -27.07
C PRO A 651 9.22 -6.25 -27.54
N ALA A 652 7.96 -5.90 -27.78
CA ALA A 652 7.56 -4.54 -28.15
C ALA A 652 7.68 -3.51 -27.01
N ALA A 653 7.77 -3.95 -25.75
CA ALA A 653 7.81 -3.11 -24.55
C ALA A 653 9.24 -2.92 -23.99
N TRP A 654 10.28 -3.34 -24.74
CA TRP A 654 11.68 -3.32 -24.33
C TRP A 654 12.21 -1.96 -23.85
N ARG A 655 11.56 -0.85 -24.24
CA ARG A 655 11.98 0.53 -23.92
C ARG A 655 11.78 0.92 -22.46
N ASP A 656 10.95 0.21 -21.71
CA ASP A 656 10.67 0.52 -20.30
C ASP A 656 10.76 -0.73 -19.40
N PRO A 657 11.94 -1.35 -19.29
CA PRO A 657 12.12 -2.58 -18.53
C PRO A 657 12.19 -2.34 -17.01
N SER A 658 12.25 -1.08 -16.60
CA SER A 658 12.44 -0.66 -15.20
C SER A 658 11.14 -0.39 -14.44
N LEU A 659 9.99 -0.79 -14.99
CA LEU A 659 8.68 -0.60 -14.37
C LEU A 659 8.50 -1.51 -13.15
N ASN A 660 8.23 -0.90 -12.00
CA ASN A 660 8.14 -1.61 -10.71
C ASN A 660 6.69 -1.90 -10.25
N HIS A 661 5.69 -1.56 -11.04
CA HIS A 661 4.28 -1.88 -10.77
C HIS A 661 3.44 -1.77 -12.06
N PRO A 662 2.23 -2.36 -12.11
CA PRO A 662 1.44 -2.46 -13.34
C PRO A 662 0.68 -1.18 -13.72
N HIS A 663 0.86 -0.08 -12.98
CA HIS A 663 0.07 1.16 -13.14
C HIS A 663 -1.45 0.93 -13.18
N ASN A 664 -1.95 -0.04 -12.40
CA ASN A 664 -3.37 -0.32 -12.26
C ASN A 664 -3.62 -0.91 -10.87
N VAL A 665 -4.47 -0.27 -10.07
CA VAL A 665 -4.69 -0.62 -8.66
C VAL A 665 -5.15 -2.07 -8.45
N VAL A 666 -5.95 -2.62 -9.37
CA VAL A 666 -6.44 -4.00 -9.26
C VAL A 666 -5.32 -4.98 -9.59
N LEU A 667 -4.62 -4.74 -10.70
CA LEU A 667 -3.49 -5.58 -11.11
C LEU A 667 -2.37 -5.52 -10.07
N ASP A 668 -2.12 -4.36 -9.45
CA ASP A 668 -1.08 -4.20 -8.42
C ASP A 668 -1.39 -5.04 -7.17
N TRP A 669 -2.64 -5.06 -6.70
CA TRP A 669 -3.04 -5.97 -5.61
C TRP A 669 -2.92 -7.45 -6.01
N TRP A 670 -3.29 -7.79 -7.25
CA TRP A 670 -3.31 -9.17 -7.72
C TRP A 670 -1.91 -9.71 -7.98
N THR A 671 -1.06 -8.98 -8.72
CA THR A 671 0.32 -9.42 -8.97
C THR A 671 1.14 -9.40 -7.69
N ARG A 672 0.91 -8.47 -6.76
CA ARG A 672 1.70 -8.39 -5.51
C ARG A 672 1.31 -9.44 -4.48
N LEU A 673 0.01 -9.69 -4.28
CA LEU A 673 -0.51 -10.53 -3.18
C LEU A 673 -1.49 -11.63 -3.62
N GLY A 674 -1.63 -11.90 -4.92
CA GLY A 674 -2.55 -12.91 -5.42
C GLY A 674 -4.04 -12.59 -5.19
N LEU A 675 -4.90 -13.52 -5.55
CA LEU A 675 -6.36 -13.41 -5.36
C LEU A 675 -6.78 -13.22 -3.90
N PRO A 676 -6.22 -13.93 -2.90
CA PRO A 676 -6.60 -13.72 -1.50
C PRO A 676 -6.25 -12.30 -1.00
N GLY A 677 -5.09 -11.78 -1.38
CA GLY A 677 -4.69 -10.41 -1.05
C GLY A 677 -5.62 -9.38 -1.70
N LEU A 678 -5.94 -9.55 -2.98
CA LEU A 678 -6.93 -8.71 -3.68
C LEU A 678 -8.31 -8.76 -3.01
N ALA A 679 -8.78 -9.95 -2.62
CA ALA A 679 -10.06 -10.12 -1.95
C ALA A 679 -10.10 -9.43 -0.58
N LEU A 680 -9.03 -9.55 0.21
CA LEU A 680 -8.88 -8.87 1.50
C LEU A 680 -8.84 -7.34 1.33
N ALA A 681 -8.11 -6.84 0.33
CA ALA A 681 -8.06 -5.42 0.01
C ALA A 681 -9.44 -4.89 -0.43
N ALA A 682 -10.17 -5.64 -1.27
CA ALA A 682 -11.52 -5.29 -1.70
C ALA A 682 -12.51 -5.28 -0.51
N ALA A 683 -12.44 -6.27 0.38
CA ALA A 683 -13.27 -6.32 1.58
C ALA A 683 -12.96 -5.16 2.53
N TRP A 684 -11.68 -4.81 2.71
CA TRP A 684 -11.26 -3.66 3.49
C TRP A 684 -11.79 -2.34 2.92
N LEU A 685 -11.62 -2.14 1.61
CA LEU A 685 -12.13 -0.98 0.90
C LEU A 685 -13.65 -0.87 1.03
N TRP A 686 -14.38 -1.97 0.82
CA TRP A 686 -15.85 -1.99 0.92
C TRP A 686 -16.34 -1.61 2.32
N LEU A 687 -15.74 -2.17 3.37
CA LEU A 687 -16.11 -1.85 4.75
C LEU A 687 -15.81 -0.38 5.09
N GLY A 688 -14.66 0.14 4.63
CA GLY A 688 -14.29 1.54 4.79
C GLY A 688 -15.25 2.48 4.04
N LEU A 689 -15.55 2.20 2.78
CA LEU A 689 -16.55 2.93 1.99
C LEU A 689 -17.93 2.90 2.64
N ARG A 690 -18.36 1.77 3.18
CA ARG A 690 -19.62 1.65 3.92
C ARG A 690 -19.67 2.57 5.14
N SER A 691 -18.54 2.74 5.83
CA SER A 691 -18.43 3.67 6.96
C SER A 691 -18.53 5.14 6.52
N LEU A 692 -17.80 5.52 5.46
CA LEU A 692 -17.79 6.86 4.89
C LEU A 692 -19.17 7.22 4.32
N TRP A 693 -19.78 6.32 3.56
CA TRP A 693 -21.10 6.49 2.96
C TRP A 693 -22.20 6.77 3.99
N ARG A 694 -22.11 6.11 5.16
CA ARG A 694 -23.04 6.34 6.25
C ARG A 694 -22.76 7.67 6.95
N ALA A 695 -21.50 7.97 7.26
CA ALA A 695 -21.13 9.22 7.90
C ALA A 695 -21.41 10.45 7.03
N ALA A 696 -21.39 10.29 5.70
CA ALA A 696 -21.69 11.33 4.72
C ALA A 696 -23.12 11.89 4.80
N THR A 697 -24.03 11.32 5.61
CA THR A 697 -25.32 11.96 5.91
C THR A 697 -25.22 13.07 6.95
N SER A 698 -24.08 13.21 7.63
CA SER A 698 -23.93 14.09 8.80
C SER A 698 -22.61 14.86 8.88
N ASP A 699 -21.59 14.45 8.13
CA ASP A 699 -20.23 14.97 8.26
C ASP A 699 -19.58 15.24 6.90
N ALA A 700 -19.14 16.48 6.67
CA ALA A 700 -18.47 16.90 5.45
C ALA A 700 -17.12 16.19 5.23
N ILE A 701 -16.44 15.77 6.31
CA ILE A 701 -15.17 15.03 6.21
C ILE A 701 -15.42 13.65 5.58
N ALA A 702 -16.58 13.04 5.81
CA ALA A 702 -16.94 11.78 5.17
C ALA A 702 -17.22 11.94 3.68
N VAL A 703 -17.87 13.05 3.29
CA VAL A 703 -18.03 13.43 1.87
C VAL A 703 -16.66 13.64 1.21
N GLY A 704 -15.75 14.35 1.90
CA GLY A 704 -14.36 14.48 1.50
C GLY A 704 -13.68 13.13 1.32
N GLY A 705 -13.81 12.23 2.30
CA GLY A 705 -13.26 10.87 2.22
C GLY A 705 -13.78 10.07 1.02
N LEU A 706 -15.07 10.17 0.66
CA LEU A 706 -15.60 9.57 -0.57
C LEU A 706 -14.94 10.18 -1.83
N GLY A 707 -14.76 11.50 -1.84
CA GLY A 707 -14.02 12.21 -2.89
C GLY A 707 -12.57 11.72 -3.04
N VAL A 708 -11.87 11.54 -1.92
CA VAL A 708 -10.49 11.04 -1.91
C VAL A 708 -10.41 9.63 -2.47
N VAL A 709 -11.28 8.73 -2.01
CA VAL A 709 -11.30 7.33 -2.48
C VAL A 709 -11.58 7.28 -3.98
N ALA A 710 -12.53 8.08 -4.47
CA ALA A 710 -12.82 8.14 -5.91
C ALA A 710 -11.64 8.68 -6.72
N ALA A 711 -10.96 9.74 -6.23
CA ALA A 711 -9.77 10.29 -6.87
C ALA A 711 -8.64 9.24 -6.95
N ALA A 712 -8.34 8.60 -5.83
CA ALA A 712 -7.28 7.61 -5.71
C ALA A 712 -7.52 6.35 -6.56
N LEU A 713 -8.78 5.93 -6.70
CA LEU A 713 -9.16 4.84 -7.61
C LEU A 713 -9.07 5.28 -9.07
N GLY A 714 -9.59 6.46 -9.42
CA GLY A 714 -9.55 6.99 -10.78
C GLY A 714 -8.12 7.14 -11.30
N HIS A 715 -7.26 7.84 -10.56
CA HIS A 715 -5.85 7.99 -10.90
C HIS A 715 -5.12 6.64 -10.87
N GLY A 716 -5.43 5.81 -9.86
CA GLY A 716 -4.86 4.49 -9.67
C GLY A 716 -5.17 3.47 -10.78
N LEU A 717 -6.09 3.78 -11.71
CA LEU A 717 -6.29 2.96 -12.90
C LEU A 717 -5.12 3.04 -13.88
N ILE A 718 -4.31 4.09 -13.83
CA ILE A 718 -3.22 4.34 -14.80
C ILE A 718 -1.89 4.79 -14.16
N ASP A 719 -1.79 4.74 -12.83
CA ASP A 719 -0.59 5.08 -12.04
C ASP A 719 -0.61 4.35 -10.68
N ALA A 720 0.41 4.55 -9.83
CA ALA A 720 0.46 4.01 -8.48
C ALA A 720 -0.73 4.49 -7.62
N SER A 721 -1.36 3.60 -6.84
CA SER A 721 -2.54 3.98 -6.03
C SER A 721 -2.34 3.88 -4.51
N TYR A 722 -1.61 2.86 -4.06
CA TYR A 722 -1.42 2.61 -2.63
C TYR A 722 0.01 2.20 -2.26
N ALA A 723 0.79 1.66 -3.21
CA ALA A 723 2.12 1.08 -2.99
C ALA A 723 3.23 2.13 -2.79
N LEU A 724 2.93 3.17 -2.00
CA LEU A 724 3.88 4.13 -1.46
C LEU A 724 3.53 4.35 0.02
N PRO A 725 4.52 4.45 0.93
CA PRO A 725 4.26 4.54 2.36
C PRO A 725 3.29 5.66 2.77
N ASP A 726 3.41 6.85 2.20
CA ASP A 726 2.51 7.98 2.46
C ASP A 726 1.08 7.68 1.99
N LEU A 727 0.93 7.08 0.80
CA LEU A 727 -0.38 6.77 0.22
C LEU A 727 -1.14 5.69 1.01
N LEU A 728 -0.48 4.61 1.44
CA LEU A 728 -1.16 3.58 2.24
C LEU A 728 -1.57 4.11 3.62
N ILE A 729 -0.75 4.99 4.22
CA ILE A 729 -1.13 5.70 5.46
C ILE A 729 -2.38 6.57 5.23
N VAL A 730 -2.47 7.27 4.10
CA VAL A 730 -3.68 8.03 3.72
C VAL A 730 -4.89 7.12 3.55
N TRP A 731 -4.75 5.97 2.89
CA TRP A 731 -5.83 4.99 2.78
C TRP A 731 -6.32 4.50 4.15
N VAL A 732 -5.39 4.14 5.05
CA VAL A 732 -5.71 3.75 6.42
C VAL A 732 -6.39 4.88 7.19
N PHE A 733 -5.87 6.11 7.07
CA PHE A 733 -6.44 7.30 7.71
C PHE A 733 -7.91 7.47 7.32
N LEU A 734 -8.23 7.37 6.04
CA LEU A 734 -9.58 7.60 5.52
C LEU A 734 -10.55 6.47 5.87
N LEU A 735 -10.15 5.21 5.66
CA LEU A 735 -11.03 4.06 5.83
C LEU A 735 -11.31 3.71 7.31
N HIS A 736 -10.50 4.22 8.24
CA HIS A 736 -10.68 4.05 9.69
C HIS A 736 -11.14 5.33 10.42
N LEU A 737 -11.42 6.42 9.70
CA LEU A 737 -11.75 7.72 10.32
C LEU A 737 -13.08 7.71 11.07
N PHE A 738 -14.07 6.96 10.58
CA PHE A 738 -15.42 6.85 11.15
C PHE A 738 -15.64 5.43 11.67
N SER A 739 -16.45 5.22 12.70
CA SER A 739 -16.75 3.87 13.22
C SER A 739 -17.70 3.07 12.32
N LEU A 740 -17.61 1.73 12.32
CA LEU A 740 -18.65 0.88 11.74
C LEU A 740 -19.92 0.95 12.60
N PRO A 741 -21.11 0.92 12.00
CA PRO A 741 -22.35 0.83 12.77
C PRO A 741 -22.41 -0.48 13.54
N THR A 742 -22.68 -0.38 14.83
CA THR A 742 -23.02 -1.52 15.67
C THR A 742 -24.41 -2.04 15.26
N ALA A 743 -24.55 -3.36 15.13
CA ALA A 743 -25.82 -3.99 14.76
C ALA A 743 -26.86 -4.01 15.91
N SER A 744 -26.65 -3.25 16.99
CA SER A 744 -27.51 -3.24 18.18
C SER A 744 -28.25 -1.92 18.30
N GLY A 745 -29.23 -1.73 17.43
CA GLY A 745 -30.39 -0.89 17.69
C GLY A 745 -31.59 -1.80 17.84
N THR A 746 -31.70 -2.53 18.96
CA THR A 746 -33.02 -2.97 19.40
C THR A 746 -33.84 -1.70 19.58
N VAL A 747 -34.83 -1.54 18.71
CA VAL A 747 -35.91 -0.57 18.82
C VAL A 747 -36.32 -0.54 20.28
N ALA A 748 -36.13 0.60 20.94
CA ALA A 748 -36.81 0.86 22.20
C ALA A 748 -38.30 0.69 21.89
N GLY A 749 -38.90 -0.38 22.41
CA GLY A 749 -40.35 -0.57 22.33
C GLY A 749 -41.03 0.67 22.90
N PRO A 750 -42.22 1.04 22.39
CA PRO A 750 -42.93 2.20 22.89
C PRO A 750 -43.08 2.07 24.41
N GLU A 751 -42.68 3.12 25.14
CA GLU A 751 -42.96 3.26 26.56
C GLU A 751 -44.46 3.07 26.78
N GLU A 752 -44.83 2.00 27.45
CA GLU A 752 -46.16 1.76 27.95
C GLU A 752 -46.50 2.87 28.96
N PRO A 753 -47.64 3.57 28.82
CA PRO A 753 -48.00 4.63 29.75
C PRO A 753 -48.26 4.03 31.13
N GLN A 754 -47.55 4.53 32.15
CA GLN A 754 -47.81 4.19 33.54
C GLN A 754 -49.29 4.46 33.88
N PRO A 755 -50.01 3.49 34.47
CA PRO A 755 -51.35 3.75 34.97
C PRO A 755 -51.26 4.67 36.18
N ALA A 756 -52.02 5.77 36.14
CA ALA A 756 -52.22 6.64 37.28
C ALA A 756 -52.84 5.85 38.44
N SER A 757 -52.08 5.66 39.52
CA SER A 757 -52.62 5.22 40.80
C SER A 757 -53.37 6.38 41.44
N ARG A 758 -54.63 6.10 41.82
CA ARG A 758 -55.50 6.94 42.64
C ARG A 758 -54.91 7.19 44.03
#